data_AF-A0A3S0KP74-F1
#
_entry.id   AF-A0A3S0KP74-F1
#
_cell.length_a   1.000
_cell.length_b   1.000
_cell.length_c   1.000
_cell.angle_alpha   90.00
_cell.angle_beta   90.00
_cell.angle_gamma   90.00
#
_symmetry.space_group_name_H-M   'P 1'
#
loop_
_entity.id
_entity.type
_entity.pdbx_description
1 polymer ?
#
loop_
_entity_poly.entity_id
_entity_poly.type
_entity_poly.pdbx_seq_one_letter_code
_entity_poly.pdbx_strand_id
1 'polypeptide(L)'
;MGSPLMPDEPPQTACDQAGSTMRVVHLSDLHFGFNFQKSNWRQLRSTVLTLKPDLVVVTGDLVNTPWFWMLKRARTALTELKQDLAKVAPNGQCEVWAIPGNHDTKITGLVPVIWLWRIALACALLAAGSAWLRGLSCAYPVWLAWLLCATTWGWSGLAVLTVVLRLLVTRDLAKAMGGELWLTKGQVSAGGRVGIVPLDSATYDTSWARGEVTADGLAVLKEDLQRLRSPAGPGHDNTMLIAVVHHHVLPLPYDHDKEQMMVMGNAGSVLAELAGHRVRLLLHGHKHHQHFARVVINAATDPTADIAVLSAGTPTQARNAGAFWHGFNVIEIAPDGNATVEMYQGPPTGGAFKVDKRFDLTPPENQDRWRYEASLQTSDIHCERLICSVDINPYGDARFFREYVQVSTPRSCVKKLPSTLVAYGQCGLMEAYTVRGLSSHGPRVTVRPTPNSVRTAERIEVELHFEGAGLLEHDAPIDFFTEVYGNNAFALNQWQAECMYASVTGDDADEAKSTEDIRFKVPDGLAVRELIVEASFPIGMKRPRRLSPRIGHRTGEDVNWSWIPPSSLVWLGLRNTAQMRILYPRPGALYQINWDLEENIYGDGNVVRERGIERALELRKWLNTLRTKPLQPKLAQMLAQRMEATEFNARTVLGNGDDQSPLDIALFTFDATDKCLHYLVGTHAEADPRREARYHYGLGLPGRAFKAGQAVSFRRPPSTPGERPWGYVHPDGKPVLPGDSVPEVAILAIPLAPMEAPDWPYAVLQLSTDTTTTPLRTTDVPQGMSIKDYTHALRLKLTEEIEMIYHGAHHV
;
A
#
# COMPACT_ATOMS: atom_id res chain seq x y z
N MET A 1 -15.95 56.62 2.02
CA MET A 1 -14.62 56.21 1.52
C MET A 1 -14.29 54.87 2.12
N GLY A 2 -14.09 53.86 1.28
CA GLY A 2 -13.87 52.47 1.68
C GLY A 2 -14.10 51.60 0.44
N SER A 3 -13.02 51.36 -0.30
CA SER A 3 -13.02 50.65 -1.59
C SER A 3 -13.46 49.18 -1.46
N PRO A 4 -14.11 48.61 -2.47
CA PRO A 4 -14.50 47.21 -2.46
C PRO A 4 -13.30 46.29 -2.71
N LEU A 5 -13.16 45.26 -1.87
CA LEU A 5 -12.21 44.17 -2.02
C LEU A 5 -12.57 43.35 -3.26
N MET A 6 -11.63 43.30 -4.22
CA MET A 6 -11.65 42.41 -5.38
C MET A 6 -11.53 40.94 -4.94
N PRO A 7 -12.06 39.98 -5.72
CA PRO A 7 -11.85 38.56 -5.49
C PRO A 7 -10.38 38.20 -5.73
N ASP A 8 -9.78 37.43 -4.82
CA ASP A 8 -8.42 36.92 -4.94
C ASP A 8 -8.24 36.17 -6.27
N GLU A 9 -7.39 36.72 -7.15
CA GLU A 9 -6.86 35.98 -8.29
C GLU A 9 -6.10 34.75 -7.77
N PRO A 10 -6.29 33.56 -8.39
CA PRO A 10 -5.46 32.41 -8.06
C PRO A 10 -3.99 32.76 -8.32
N PRO A 11 -3.03 32.23 -7.55
CA PRO A 11 -1.63 32.59 -7.70
C PRO A 11 -1.14 32.32 -9.13
N GLN A 12 -1.01 33.38 -9.92
CA GLN A 12 -0.36 33.40 -11.22
C GLN A 12 1.16 33.33 -11.03
N THR A 13 1.70 32.21 -10.54
CA THR A 13 3.14 31.93 -10.59
C THR A 13 3.41 30.42 -10.44
N ALA A 14 2.98 29.61 -11.43
CA ALA A 14 3.52 28.25 -11.61
C ALA A 14 3.27 27.63 -13.01
N CYS A 15 2.79 28.38 -14.00
CA CYS A 15 2.47 27.80 -15.32
C CYS A 15 3.40 28.23 -16.47
N ASP A 16 4.41 29.07 -16.21
CA ASP A 16 5.27 29.66 -17.27
C ASP A 16 6.69 29.06 -17.37
N GLN A 17 6.92 27.85 -16.87
CA GLN A 17 8.03 27.01 -17.35
C GLN A 17 7.56 25.56 -17.56
N ALA A 18 6.89 25.31 -18.69
CA ALA A 18 6.82 23.97 -19.25
C ALA A 18 8.26 23.52 -19.57
N GLY A 19 8.91 22.83 -18.63
CA GLY A 19 10.30 22.40 -18.76
C GLY A 19 10.48 21.53 -20.01
N SER A 20 11.51 21.77 -20.82
CA SER A 20 11.85 20.92 -21.96
C SER A 20 12.31 19.53 -21.51
N THR A 21 12.09 18.48 -22.31
CA THR A 21 12.66 17.14 -22.09
C THR A 21 14.19 17.22 -21.91
N MET A 22 14.71 16.55 -20.89
CA MET A 22 16.16 16.46 -20.65
C MET A 22 16.74 15.25 -21.37
N ARG A 23 17.89 15.39 -22.02
CA ARG A 23 18.55 14.32 -22.77
C ARG A 23 19.94 14.02 -22.20
N VAL A 24 20.13 12.77 -21.78
CA VAL A 24 21.40 12.25 -21.26
C VAL A 24 22.01 11.29 -22.28
N VAL A 25 23.26 11.49 -22.66
CA VAL A 25 24.02 10.56 -23.50
C VAL A 25 24.93 9.71 -22.62
N HIS A 26 24.80 8.38 -22.74
CA HIS A 26 25.61 7.41 -22.02
C HIS A 26 26.64 6.78 -22.97
N LEU A 27 27.91 7.12 -22.73
CA LEU A 27 29.08 6.57 -23.42
C LEU A 27 29.83 5.61 -22.49
N SER A 28 30.64 4.72 -23.07
CA SER A 28 31.55 3.86 -22.32
C SER A 28 32.68 3.36 -23.20
N ASP A 29 33.74 2.84 -22.58
CA ASP A 29 34.76 2.01 -23.25
C ASP A 29 35.35 2.71 -24.49
N LEU A 30 35.77 3.97 -24.32
CA LEU A 30 36.31 4.79 -25.41
C LEU A 30 37.68 4.28 -25.87
N HIS A 31 38.47 3.70 -24.96
CA HIS A 31 39.75 3.06 -25.26
C HIS A 31 40.67 3.90 -26.16
N PHE A 32 40.89 5.18 -25.81
CA PHE A 32 41.95 5.97 -26.45
C PHE A 32 43.25 5.16 -26.37
N GLY A 33 43.98 5.04 -27.48
CA GLY A 33 45.21 4.23 -27.56
C GLY A 33 45.18 3.19 -28.68
N PHE A 34 45.59 1.96 -28.36
CA PHE A 34 45.61 0.84 -29.28
C PHE A 34 44.20 0.53 -29.81
N ASN A 35 44.07 0.21 -31.10
CA ASN A 35 42.79 -0.06 -31.78
C ASN A 35 41.72 1.05 -31.69
N PHE A 36 42.09 2.28 -31.34
CA PHE A 36 41.16 3.41 -31.31
C PHE A 36 40.80 3.88 -32.74
N GLN A 37 39.51 3.80 -33.08
CA GLN A 37 38.99 4.19 -34.38
C GLN A 37 38.65 5.69 -34.43
N LYS A 38 39.57 6.48 -35.00
CA LYS A 38 39.40 7.94 -35.14
C LYS A 38 38.19 8.33 -36.02
N SER A 39 37.80 7.51 -37.00
CA SER A 39 36.60 7.71 -37.81
C SER A 39 35.34 7.64 -36.95
N ASN A 40 35.23 6.60 -36.12
CA ASN A 40 34.07 6.39 -35.28
C ASN A 40 33.96 7.46 -34.20
N TRP A 41 35.08 7.95 -33.64
CA TRP A 41 35.07 9.09 -32.73
C TRP A 41 34.51 10.36 -33.38
N ARG A 42 34.92 10.67 -34.62
CA ARG A 42 34.38 11.83 -35.37
C ARG A 42 32.89 11.68 -35.61
N GLN A 43 32.44 10.48 -35.95
CA GLN A 43 31.04 10.17 -36.19
C GLN A 43 30.20 10.21 -34.92
N LEU A 44 30.71 9.67 -33.82
CA LEU A 44 30.12 9.78 -32.50
C LEU A 44 29.96 11.25 -32.10
N ARG A 45 31.04 12.04 -32.17
CA ARG A 45 31.01 13.48 -31.88
C ARG A 45 29.96 14.21 -32.73
N SER A 46 29.93 13.96 -34.03
CA SER A 46 28.93 14.57 -34.93
C SER A 46 27.48 14.17 -34.56
N THR A 47 27.26 12.91 -34.20
CA THR A 47 25.94 12.40 -33.82
C THR A 47 25.50 13.01 -32.49
N VAL A 48 26.37 12.98 -31.48
CA VAL A 48 26.11 13.53 -30.14
C VAL A 48 25.87 15.04 -30.19
N LEU A 49 26.59 15.79 -31.03
CA LEU A 49 26.30 17.23 -31.25
C LEU A 49 24.92 17.47 -31.87
N THR A 50 24.48 16.60 -32.78
CA THR A 50 23.15 16.69 -33.40
C THR A 50 22.04 16.39 -32.39
N LEU A 51 22.31 15.48 -31.44
CA LEU A 51 21.41 15.14 -30.36
C LEU A 51 21.26 16.26 -29.32
N LYS A 52 22.16 17.25 -29.25
CA LYS A 52 22.09 18.37 -28.30
C LYS A 52 21.76 17.94 -26.84
N PRO A 53 22.53 17.01 -26.25
CA PRO A 53 22.26 16.55 -24.88
C PRO A 53 22.50 17.66 -23.85
N ASP A 54 21.83 17.53 -22.71
CA ASP A 54 22.07 18.35 -21.51
C ASP A 54 23.21 17.78 -20.67
N LEU A 55 23.39 16.45 -20.72
CA LEU A 55 24.39 15.73 -19.94
C LEU A 55 25.00 14.58 -20.75
N VAL A 56 26.32 14.41 -20.67
CA VAL A 56 27.03 13.23 -21.16
C VAL A 56 27.67 12.51 -19.98
N VAL A 57 27.41 11.22 -19.84
CA VAL A 57 28.03 10.38 -18.82
C VAL A 57 28.87 9.29 -19.47
N VAL A 58 30.12 9.11 -19.02
CA VAL A 58 31.07 8.13 -19.53
C VAL A 58 31.39 7.09 -18.46
N THR A 59 30.94 5.85 -18.63
CA THR A 59 31.06 4.77 -17.64
C THR A 59 32.39 4.01 -17.74
N GLY A 60 33.52 4.70 -17.74
CA GLY A 60 34.86 4.10 -17.64
C GLY A 60 35.50 3.61 -18.93
N ASP A 61 36.73 3.11 -18.79
CA ASP A 61 37.63 2.66 -19.86
C ASP A 61 37.87 3.73 -20.92
N LEU A 62 38.31 4.90 -20.44
CA LEU A 62 38.64 6.03 -21.30
C LEU A 62 39.88 5.71 -22.14
N VAL A 63 40.88 5.05 -21.56
CA VAL A 63 42.15 4.71 -22.21
C VAL A 63 42.38 3.20 -22.15
N ASN A 64 43.22 2.66 -23.05
CA ASN A 64 43.59 1.23 -22.95
C ASN A 64 44.60 0.94 -21.81
N THR A 65 45.42 1.93 -21.48
CA THR A 65 46.44 1.85 -20.42
C THR A 65 46.63 3.25 -19.85
N PRO A 66 46.75 3.45 -18.53
CA PRO A 66 46.73 4.77 -17.90
C PRO A 66 48.06 5.52 -17.98
N TRP A 67 48.74 5.44 -19.12
CA TRP A 67 49.89 6.28 -19.41
C TRP A 67 49.49 7.75 -19.34
N PHE A 68 50.33 8.59 -18.73
CA PHE A 68 49.99 10.00 -18.50
C PHE A 68 49.63 10.74 -19.82
N TRP A 69 50.28 10.40 -20.94
CA TRP A 69 49.99 10.99 -22.24
C TRP A 69 48.66 10.51 -22.85
N MET A 70 48.24 9.28 -22.55
CA MET A 70 46.97 8.74 -23.01
C MET A 70 45.80 9.35 -22.24
N LEU A 71 45.92 9.49 -20.92
CA LEU A 71 44.93 10.21 -20.12
C LEU A 71 44.84 11.68 -20.52
N LYS A 72 45.97 12.34 -20.80
CA LYS A 72 45.98 13.70 -21.36
C LYS A 72 45.20 13.77 -22.68
N ARG A 73 45.38 12.79 -23.57
CA ARG A 73 44.66 12.72 -24.85
C ARG A 73 43.16 12.52 -24.66
N ALA A 74 42.76 11.62 -23.77
CA ALA A 74 41.36 11.39 -23.43
C ALA A 74 40.72 12.65 -22.84
N ARG A 75 41.39 13.29 -21.88
CA ARG A 75 40.97 14.58 -21.31
C ARG A 75 40.78 15.63 -22.38
N THR A 76 41.77 15.85 -23.25
CA THR A 76 41.66 16.84 -24.33
C THR A 76 40.44 16.55 -25.22
N ALA A 77 40.24 15.30 -25.63
CA ALA A 77 39.11 14.93 -26.48
C ALA A 77 37.74 15.15 -25.79
N LEU A 78 37.62 14.84 -24.51
CA LEU A 78 36.39 15.07 -23.74
C LEU A 78 36.15 16.55 -23.43
N THR A 79 37.21 17.33 -23.16
CA THR A 79 37.11 18.78 -22.99
C THR A 79 36.67 19.45 -24.30
N GLU A 80 37.22 19.05 -25.45
CA GLU A 80 36.75 19.54 -26.75
C GLU A 80 35.29 19.18 -27.02
N LEU A 81 34.87 17.95 -26.67
CA LEU A 81 33.47 17.54 -26.79
C LEU A 81 32.55 18.41 -25.92
N LYS A 82 32.91 18.64 -24.64
CA LYS A 82 32.18 19.53 -23.72
C LYS A 82 32.06 20.94 -24.29
N GLN A 83 33.16 21.49 -24.81
CA GLN A 83 33.19 22.84 -25.38
C GLN A 83 32.31 22.97 -26.63
N ASP A 84 32.28 21.96 -27.49
CA ASP A 84 31.39 21.97 -28.65
C ASP A 84 29.94 21.77 -28.28
N LEU A 85 29.66 20.90 -27.29
CA LEU A 85 28.32 20.69 -26.77
C LEU A 85 27.72 21.96 -26.17
N ALA A 86 28.51 22.73 -25.42
CA ALA A 86 28.08 24.01 -24.89
C ALA A 86 27.61 25.00 -25.98
N LYS A 87 28.10 24.88 -27.22
CA LYS A 87 27.68 25.74 -28.35
C LYS A 87 26.34 25.33 -28.96
N VAL A 88 25.92 24.08 -28.79
CA VAL A 88 24.71 23.52 -29.41
C VAL A 88 23.61 23.18 -28.39
N ALA A 89 23.95 23.15 -27.10
CA ALA A 89 23.04 22.82 -26.02
C ALA A 89 21.90 23.85 -25.92
N PRO A 90 20.65 23.42 -25.63
CA PRO A 90 19.49 24.30 -25.56
C PRO A 90 19.68 25.50 -24.60
N ASN A 91 20.37 25.26 -23.48
CA ASN A 91 20.57 26.24 -22.41
C ASN A 91 22.00 26.82 -22.40
N GLY A 92 22.80 26.58 -23.46
CA GLY A 92 24.20 27.01 -23.53
C GLY A 92 25.15 26.32 -22.54
N GLN A 93 24.68 25.28 -21.84
CA GLN A 93 25.45 24.50 -20.88
C GLN A 93 25.19 23.01 -21.11
N CYS A 94 26.26 22.22 -21.18
CA CYS A 94 26.21 20.76 -21.21
C CYS A 94 27.33 20.23 -20.30
N GLU A 95 26.96 19.33 -19.41
CA GLU A 95 27.90 18.69 -18.49
C GLU A 95 28.45 17.40 -19.10
N VAL A 96 29.71 17.07 -18.78
CA VAL A 96 30.36 15.83 -19.22
C VAL A 96 31.04 15.23 -18.01
N TRP A 97 30.55 14.07 -17.56
CA TRP A 97 31.03 13.38 -16.37
C TRP A 97 31.54 11.98 -16.71
N ALA A 98 32.62 11.57 -16.07
CA ALA A 98 33.24 10.27 -16.25
C ALA A 98 33.61 9.64 -14.91
N ILE A 99 33.53 8.31 -14.86
CA ILE A 99 34.00 7.45 -13.77
C ILE A 99 35.14 6.54 -14.28
N PRO A 100 35.96 5.92 -13.41
CA PRO A 100 37.01 5.01 -13.85
C PRO A 100 36.49 3.66 -14.33
N GLY A 101 37.15 3.12 -15.36
CA GLY A 101 37.13 1.70 -15.70
C GLY A 101 38.45 0.99 -15.37
N ASN A 102 38.49 -0.33 -15.55
CA ASN A 102 39.67 -1.12 -15.19
C ASN A 102 40.91 -0.77 -16.02
N HIS A 103 40.76 -0.35 -17.29
CA HIS A 103 41.89 0.12 -18.09
C HIS A 103 42.39 1.52 -17.71
N ASP A 104 41.60 2.28 -16.93
CA ASP A 104 42.02 3.58 -16.38
C ASP A 104 42.83 3.40 -15.07
N THR A 105 42.67 2.28 -14.36
CA THR A 105 43.32 2.03 -13.06
C THR A 105 44.36 0.89 -13.09
N LYS A 106 44.33 0.03 -14.12
CA LYS A 106 45.20 -1.15 -14.28
C LYS A 106 45.94 -1.10 -15.61
N ILE A 107 47.20 -1.55 -15.63
CA ILE A 107 47.94 -1.73 -16.89
C ILE A 107 47.24 -2.81 -17.71
N THR A 108 46.90 -2.48 -18.96
CA THR A 108 46.15 -3.35 -19.89
C THR A 108 44.82 -3.87 -19.34
N GLY A 109 44.26 -3.20 -18.32
CA GLY A 109 43.03 -3.62 -17.65
C GLY A 109 43.18 -4.79 -16.65
N LEU A 110 44.40 -5.30 -16.44
CA LEU A 110 44.65 -6.54 -15.67
C LEU A 110 45.55 -6.35 -14.45
N VAL A 111 46.62 -5.56 -14.56
CA VAL A 111 47.64 -5.43 -13.50
C VAL A 111 47.46 -4.11 -12.77
N PRO A 112 47.01 -4.10 -11.50
CA PRO A 112 46.84 -2.86 -10.74
C PRO A 112 48.13 -2.05 -10.68
N VAL A 113 48.03 -0.74 -10.91
CA VAL A 113 49.19 0.17 -10.87
C VAL A 113 49.84 0.20 -9.48
N ILE A 114 49.06 -0.11 -8.44
CA ILE A 114 49.58 -0.23 -7.08
C ILE A 114 50.55 -1.40 -6.90
N TRP A 115 50.42 -2.46 -7.69
CA TRP A 115 51.29 -3.63 -7.61
C TRP A 115 52.68 -3.39 -8.18
N LEU A 116 52.86 -2.41 -9.07
CA LEU A 116 54.18 -2.14 -9.65
C LEU A 116 55.26 -1.86 -8.60
N TRP A 117 54.92 -1.18 -7.50
CA TRP A 117 55.87 -0.99 -6.40
C TRP A 117 56.15 -2.28 -5.63
N ARG A 118 55.12 -3.12 -5.43
CA ARG A 118 55.27 -4.43 -4.78
C ARG A 118 56.13 -5.36 -5.63
N ILE A 119 55.93 -5.36 -6.95
CA ILE A 119 56.72 -6.13 -7.91
C ILE A 119 58.15 -5.59 -7.95
N ALA A 120 58.35 -4.28 -7.99
CA ALA A 120 59.68 -3.67 -7.95
C ALA A 120 60.44 -4.05 -6.68
N LEU A 121 59.78 -4.00 -5.52
CA LEU A 121 60.35 -4.41 -4.24
C LEU A 121 60.69 -5.91 -4.22
N ALA A 122 59.77 -6.77 -4.68
CA ALA A 122 60.02 -8.21 -4.76
C ALA A 122 61.20 -8.54 -5.68
N CYS A 123 61.30 -7.89 -6.84
CA CYS A 123 62.43 -8.04 -7.76
C CYS A 123 63.73 -7.55 -7.12
N ALA A 124 63.71 -6.42 -6.40
CA ALA A 124 64.88 -5.91 -5.69
C ALA A 124 65.35 -6.88 -4.58
N LEU A 125 64.43 -7.49 -3.83
CA LEU A 125 64.73 -8.50 -2.82
C LEU A 125 65.31 -9.78 -3.44
N LEU A 126 64.77 -10.24 -4.57
CA LEU A 126 65.29 -11.40 -5.30
C LEU A 126 66.69 -11.13 -5.89
N ALA A 127 66.94 -9.91 -6.37
CA ALA A 127 68.26 -9.47 -6.81
C ALA A 127 69.26 -9.46 -5.64
N ALA A 128 68.88 -8.87 -4.50
CA ALA A 128 69.72 -8.83 -3.30
C ALA A 128 70.03 -10.23 -2.75
N GLY A 129 69.04 -11.13 -2.71
CA GLY A 129 69.22 -12.53 -2.31
C GLY A 129 70.17 -13.28 -3.25
N SER A 130 70.04 -13.09 -4.56
CA SER A 130 70.95 -13.68 -5.56
C SER A 130 72.39 -13.16 -5.41
N ALA A 131 72.55 -11.85 -5.17
CA ALA A 131 73.86 -11.23 -4.92
C ALA A 131 74.49 -11.69 -3.61
N TRP A 132 73.69 -11.84 -2.55
CA TRP A 132 74.15 -12.34 -1.26
C TRP A 132 74.58 -13.81 -1.33
N LEU A 133 73.79 -14.68 -1.98
CA LEU A 133 74.13 -16.08 -2.22
C LEU A 133 75.45 -16.20 -3.01
N ARG A 134 75.69 -15.31 -3.97
CA ARG A 134 76.95 -15.22 -4.71
C ARG A 134 78.13 -14.81 -3.82
N GLY A 135 77.91 -13.93 -2.85
CA GLY A 135 78.95 -13.45 -1.92
C GLY A 135 79.38 -14.46 -0.85
N LEU A 136 78.57 -15.49 -0.58
CA LEU A 136 78.81 -16.46 0.48
C LEU A 136 79.78 -17.60 0.14
N SER A 137 80.33 -17.69 -1.06
CA SER A 137 81.15 -18.86 -1.41
C SER A 137 82.37 -18.56 -2.26
N CYS A 138 83.50 -19.08 -1.79
CA CYS A 138 84.78 -19.09 -2.46
C CYS A 138 84.96 -20.30 -3.42
N ALA A 139 83.94 -21.16 -3.58
CA ALA A 139 84.09 -22.48 -4.21
C ALA A 139 82.90 -22.94 -5.08
N TYR A 140 82.04 -22.03 -5.58
CA TYR A 140 80.99 -22.46 -6.51
C TYR A 140 81.57 -22.91 -7.85
N PRO A 141 81.00 -23.96 -8.49
CA PRO A 141 81.31 -24.25 -9.87
C PRO A 141 80.90 -23.07 -10.76
N VAL A 142 81.72 -22.79 -11.78
CA VAL A 142 81.62 -21.59 -12.63
C VAL A 142 80.19 -21.35 -13.15
N TRP A 143 79.49 -22.39 -13.59
CA TRP A 143 78.12 -22.30 -14.11
C TRP A 143 77.12 -21.71 -13.10
N LEU A 144 77.24 -22.02 -11.80
CA LEU A 144 76.33 -21.54 -10.77
C LEU A 144 76.58 -20.05 -10.46
N ALA A 145 77.85 -19.63 -10.47
CA ALA A 145 78.20 -18.21 -10.34
C ALA A 145 77.69 -17.37 -11.51
N TRP A 146 77.75 -17.90 -12.74
CA TRP A 146 77.15 -17.26 -13.92
C TRP A 146 75.63 -17.18 -13.82
N LEU A 147 74.98 -18.26 -13.38
CA LEU A 147 73.53 -18.28 -13.17
C LEU A 147 73.11 -17.22 -12.14
N LEU A 148 73.74 -17.19 -10.96
CA LEU A 148 73.46 -16.20 -9.92
C LEU A 148 73.74 -14.75 -10.37
N CYS A 149 74.77 -14.54 -11.20
CA CYS A 149 75.03 -13.25 -11.83
C CYS A 149 73.89 -12.87 -12.77
N ALA A 150 73.52 -13.76 -13.69
CA ALA A 150 72.44 -13.54 -14.64
C ALA A 150 71.09 -13.28 -13.95
N THR A 151 70.76 -14.01 -12.87
CA THR A 151 69.54 -13.77 -12.10
C THR A 151 69.59 -12.44 -11.35
N THR A 152 70.74 -12.07 -10.76
CA THR A 152 70.91 -10.76 -10.10
C THR A 152 70.64 -9.61 -11.09
N TRP A 153 71.27 -9.64 -12.26
CA TRP A 153 71.05 -8.64 -13.30
C TRP A 153 69.63 -8.68 -13.87
N GLY A 154 69.06 -9.86 -14.07
CA GLY A 154 67.68 -10.04 -14.55
C GLY A 154 66.66 -9.42 -13.61
N TRP A 155 66.74 -9.75 -12.31
CA TRP A 155 65.85 -9.19 -11.29
C TRP A 155 66.07 -7.68 -11.08
N SER A 156 67.31 -7.20 -11.15
CA SER A 156 67.62 -5.77 -11.07
C SER A 156 67.03 -5.00 -12.26
N GLY A 157 67.16 -5.54 -13.48
CA GLY A 157 66.55 -4.98 -14.68
C GLY A 157 65.03 -4.93 -14.58
N LEU A 158 64.39 -5.99 -14.07
CA LEU A 158 62.94 -6.03 -13.88
C LEU A 158 62.45 -5.06 -12.79
N ALA A 159 63.23 -4.89 -11.71
CA ALA A 159 62.95 -3.88 -10.70
C ALA A 159 63.00 -2.46 -11.29
N VAL A 160 64.06 -2.12 -12.03
CA VAL A 160 64.17 -0.81 -12.70
C VAL A 160 63.04 -0.61 -13.71
N LEU A 161 62.75 -1.62 -14.54
CA LEU A 161 61.67 -1.54 -15.53
C LEU A 161 60.32 -1.26 -14.86
N THR A 162 59.99 -1.95 -13.75
CA THR A 162 58.72 -1.75 -13.04
C THR A 162 58.63 -0.39 -12.36
N VAL A 163 59.74 0.15 -11.84
CA VAL A 163 59.80 1.55 -11.37
C VAL A 163 59.55 2.52 -12.52
N VAL A 164 60.20 2.33 -13.68
CA VAL A 164 59.99 3.18 -14.86
C VAL A 164 58.53 3.12 -15.31
N LEU A 165 57.94 1.93 -15.47
CA LEU A 165 56.54 1.77 -15.82
C LEU A 165 55.62 2.47 -14.81
N ARG A 166 55.95 2.40 -13.52
CA ARG A 166 55.19 3.07 -12.46
C ARG A 166 55.26 4.59 -12.54
N LEU A 167 56.39 5.17 -12.98
CA LEU A 167 56.55 6.61 -13.18
C LEU A 167 55.79 7.12 -14.41
N LEU A 168 55.56 6.26 -15.41
CA LEU A 168 54.81 6.61 -16.62
C LEU A 168 53.28 6.58 -16.43
N VAL A 169 52.80 6.04 -15.30
CA VAL A 169 51.38 5.89 -14.99
C VAL A 169 50.98 6.74 -13.79
N THR A 170 49.91 7.51 -13.92
CA THR A 170 49.36 8.28 -12.80
C THR A 170 48.51 7.39 -11.88
N ARG A 171 48.46 7.73 -10.58
CA ARG A 171 47.46 7.18 -9.66
C ARG A 171 46.30 8.13 -9.41
N ASP A 172 46.52 9.42 -9.60
CA ASP A 172 45.52 10.44 -9.33
C ASP A 172 44.79 10.75 -10.65
N LEU A 173 43.77 9.93 -10.92
CA LEU A 173 42.93 10.06 -12.12
C LEU A 173 42.12 11.36 -12.07
N ALA A 174 41.65 11.76 -10.89
CA ALA A 174 40.91 13.02 -10.71
C ALA A 174 41.76 14.22 -11.13
N LYS A 175 43.03 14.26 -10.73
CA LYS A 175 43.97 15.31 -11.16
C LYS A 175 44.33 15.21 -12.63
N ALA A 176 44.48 14.00 -13.18
CA ALA A 176 44.81 13.81 -14.60
C ALA A 176 43.68 14.25 -15.52
N MET A 177 42.44 13.89 -15.19
CA MET A 177 41.23 14.17 -15.97
C MET A 177 40.64 15.55 -15.67
N GLY A 178 40.92 16.12 -14.50
CA GLY A 178 40.37 17.40 -14.05
C GLY A 178 39.03 17.24 -13.34
N GLY A 179 38.81 18.00 -12.26
CA GLY A 179 37.63 17.87 -11.40
C GLY A 179 36.29 18.18 -12.08
N GLU A 180 36.29 18.88 -13.21
CA GLU A 180 35.06 19.13 -13.98
C GLU A 180 34.58 17.94 -14.81
N LEU A 181 35.47 17.02 -15.16
CA LEU A 181 35.14 15.83 -15.94
C LEU A 181 35.02 14.59 -15.05
N TRP A 182 35.76 14.55 -13.94
CA TRP A 182 35.89 13.36 -13.11
C TRP A 182 34.93 13.38 -11.93
N LEU A 183 33.96 12.47 -11.92
CA LEU A 183 32.89 12.44 -10.93
C LEU A 183 33.26 11.50 -9.78
N THR A 184 33.45 12.05 -8.58
CA THR A 184 33.84 11.29 -7.37
C THR A 184 32.74 11.23 -6.31
N LYS A 185 31.73 12.09 -6.42
CA LYS A 185 30.57 12.17 -5.52
C LYS A 185 29.31 12.42 -6.33
N GLY A 186 28.16 12.06 -5.76
CA GLY A 186 26.86 12.28 -6.39
C GLY A 186 26.62 13.76 -6.71
N GLN A 187 26.18 14.04 -7.93
CA GLN A 187 25.89 15.42 -8.37
C GLN A 187 24.56 15.46 -9.09
N VAL A 188 23.88 16.60 -8.99
CA VAL A 188 22.65 16.88 -9.74
C VAL A 188 23.02 17.75 -10.92
N SER A 189 22.50 17.38 -12.08
CA SER A 189 22.67 18.11 -13.32
C SER A 189 22.12 19.53 -13.23
N ALA A 190 22.63 20.41 -14.11
CA ALA A 190 22.08 21.74 -14.31
C ALA A 190 20.56 21.66 -14.59
N GLY A 191 19.75 22.23 -13.68
CA GLY A 191 18.27 22.17 -13.75
C GLY A 191 17.61 21.17 -12.82
N GLY A 192 18.35 20.45 -11.97
CA GLY A 192 17.80 19.74 -10.82
C GLY A 192 17.11 18.39 -11.13
N ARG A 193 16.92 18.03 -12.40
CA ARG A 193 16.04 16.91 -12.81
C ARG A 193 16.70 15.54 -12.82
N VAL A 194 18.02 15.47 -12.99
CA VAL A 194 18.76 14.20 -12.97
C VAL A 194 19.90 14.27 -11.96
N GLY A 195 19.94 13.30 -11.05
CA GLY A 195 21.05 13.07 -10.13
C GLY A 195 21.87 11.88 -10.58
N ILE A 196 23.17 12.06 -10.79
CA ILE A 196 24.11 10.98 -11.10
C ILE A 196 24.86 10.57 -9.83
N VAL A 197 24.88 9.28 -9.54
CA VAL A 197 25.56 8.70 -8.38
C VAL A 197 26.69 7.78 -8.86
N PRO A 198 27.96 8.20 -8.76
CA PRO A 198 29.10 7.43 -9.25
C PRO A 198 29.47 6.29 -8.31
N LEU A 199 29.82 5.13 -8.87
CA LEU A 199 30.42 4.01 -8.15
C LEU A 199 31.77 3.64 -8.79
N ASP A 200 32.82 3.68 -7.99
CA ASP A 200 34.14 3.18 -8.39
C ASP A 200 34.22 1.67 -8.14
N SER A 201 34.16 0.90 -9.23
CA SER A 201 34.34 -0.55 -9.21
C SER A 201 35.73 -0.99 -9.70
N ALA A 202 36.59 -0.06 -10.09
CA ALA A 202 37.81 -0.34 -10.85
C ALA A 202 39.10 -0.12 -10.04
N THR A 203 39.07 0.74 -9.02
CA THR A 203 40.28 1.12 -8.27
C THR A 203 40.73 0.04 -7.27
N TYR A 204 39.82 -0.80 -6.76
CA TYR A 204 40.16 -1.82 -5.78
C TYR A 204 41.00 -2.97 -6.38
N ASP A 205 41.88 -3.55 -5.55
CA ASP A 205 42.92 -4.54 -5.88
C ASP A 205 42.35 -5.94 -6.16
N THR A 206 41.46 -6.08 -7.14
CA THR A 206 41.00 -7.37 -7.64
C THR A 206 41.92 -7.86 -8.75
N SER A 207 42.35 -9.11 -8.67
CA SER A 207 43.04 -9.76 -9.79
C SER A 207 42.11 -9.84 -11.01
N TRP A 208 42.67 -9.70 -12.23
CA TRP A 208 41.95 -9.80 -13.51
C TRP A 208 41.01 -8.61 -13.82
N ALA A 209 40.12 -8.82 -14.80
CA ALA A 209 39.16 -7.85 -15.32
C ALA A 209 37.90 -7.70 -14.45
N ARG A 210 37.86 -8.28 -13.24
CA ARG A 210 36.75 -8.06 -12.30
C ARG A 210 36.84 -6.70 -11.63
N GLY A 211 35.70 -6.26 -11.12
CA GLY A 211 35.56 -5.08 -10.26
C GLY A 211 34.79 -5.38 -8.99
N GLU A 212 34.90 -4.47 -8.02
CA GLU A 212 34.19 -4.51 -6.75
C GLU A 212 34.04 -3.09 -6.20
N VAL A 213 32.90 -2.76 -5.61
CA VAL A 213 32.71 -1.53 -4.85
C VAL A 213 33.07 -1.80 -3.40
N THR A 214 34.05 -1.10 -2.83
CA THR A 214 34.46 -1.36 -1.44
C THR A 214 33.36 -1.05 -0.42
N ALA A 215 33.51 -1.53 0.81
CA ALA A 215 32.59 -1.17 1.91
C ALA A 215 32.52 0.35 2.12
N ASP A 216 33.67 1.05 2.04
CA ASP A 216 33.71 2.51 2.08
C ASP A 216 32.97 3.14 0.89
N GLY A 217 33.08 2.55 -0.30
CA GLY A 217 32.34 2.98 -1.48
C GLY A 217 30.82 2.82 -1.32
N LEU A 218 30.36 1.74 -0.69
CA LEU A 218 28.94 1.54 -0.34
C LEU A 218 28.46 2.54 0.71
N ALA A 219 29.30 2.90 1.69
CA ALA A 219 28.98 3.94 2.67
C ALA A 219 28.81 5.31 1.98
N VAL A 220 29.73 5.67 1.08
CA VAL A 220 29.65 6.90 0.28
C VAL A 220 28.41 6.90 -0.62
N LEU A 221 28.09 5.76 -1.26
CA LEU A 221 26.86 5.59 -2.05
C LEU A 221 25.62 5.94 -1.22
N LYS A 222 25.53 5.38 -0.01
CA LYS A 222 24.41 5.61 0.90
C LYS A 222 24.31 7.08 1.32
N GLU A 223 25.43 7.70 1.69
CA GLU A 223 25.49 9.13 2.03
C GLU A 223 25.04 10.01 0.86
N ASP A 224 25.51 9.72 -0.35
CA ASP A 224 25.11 10.47 -1.54
C ASP A 224 23.62 10.31 -1.85
N LEU A 225 23.07 9.10 -1.79
CA LEU A 225 21.65 8.85 -2.03
C LEU A 225 20.78 9.55 -0.99
N GLN A 226 21.18 9.54 0.29
CA GLN A 226 20.47 10.25 1.35
C GLN A 226 20.51 11.76 1.15
N ARG A 227 21.70 12.30 0.84
CA ARG A 227 21.89 13.74 0.59
C ARG A 227 21.08 14.22 -0.60
N LEU A 228 21.12 13.50 -1.71
CA LEU A 228 20.41 13.86 -2.95
C LEU A 228 18.89 13.78 -2.82
N ARG A 229 18.37 12.95 -1.90
CA ARG A 229 16.93 12.82 -1.63
C ARG A 229 16.41 13.69 -0.49
N SER A 230 17.31 14.31 0.29
CA SER A 230 16.89 15.12 1.42
C SER A 230 16.11 16.36 0.94
N PRO A 231 15.08 16.85 1.69
CA PRO A 231 14.32 18.05 1.31
C PRO A 231 15.19 19.32 1.20
N ALA A 232 16.30 19.36 1.93
CA ALA A 232 17.30 20.43 1.86
C ALA A 232 18.43 20.13 0.85
N GLY A 233 18.34 19.02 0.13
CA GLY A 233 19.33 18.56 -0.84
C GLY A 233 19.27 19.33 -2.16
N PRO A 234 20.26 19.12 -3.04
CA PRO A 234 20.31 19.80 -4.34
C PRO A 234 19.28 19.26 -5.36
N GLY A 235 18.53 18.20 -5.02
CA GLY A 235 17.46 17.65 -5.85
C GLY A 235 16.12 18.33 -5.62
N HIS A 236 15.21 18.19 -6.58
CA HIS A 236 13.80 18.54 -6.46
C HIS A 236 12.96 17.27 -6.26
N ASP A 237 11.68 17.41 -5.90
CA ASP A 237 10.79 16.27 -5.62
C ASP A 237 10.72 15.24 -6.77
N ASN A 238 10.97 15.66 -8.01
CA ASN A 238 10.95 14.82 -9.21
C ASN A 238 12.35 14.46 -9.77
N THR A 239 13.44 14.62 -9.01
CA THR A 239 14.78 14.26 -9.50
C THR A 239 14.90 12.75 -9.75
N MET A 240 15.19 12.37 -10.99
CA MET A 240 15.53 10.99 -11.34
C MET A 240 16.98 10.69 -10.95
N LEU A 241 17.17 9.74 -10.03
CA LEU A 241 18.50 9.25 -9.67
C LEU A 241 18.93 8.13 -10.61
N ILE A 242 20.17 8.25 -11.13
CA ILE A 242 20.82 7.29 -12.01
C ILE A 242 22.16 6.90 -11.38
N ALA A 243 22.33 5.62 -11.08
CA ALA A 243 23.61 5.07 -10.62
C ALA A 243 24.51 4.75 -11.82
N VAL A 244 25.82 4.98 -11.69
CA VAL A 244 26.77 4.72 -12.77
C VAL A 244 27.98 3.96 -12.25
N VAL A 245 28.30 2.83 -12.89
CA VAL A 245 29.39 1.93 -12.51
C VAL A 245 30.05 1.36 -13.76
N HIS A 246 31.34 1.06 -13.76
CA HIS A 246 31.98 0.50 -14.98
C HIS A 246 31.64 -0.98 -15.19
N HIS A 247 31.90 -1.84 -14.19
CA HIS A 247 31.69 -3.28 -14.30
C HIS A 247 30.20 -3.64 -14.26
N HIS A 248 29.81 -4.66 -15.03
CA HIS A 248 28.41 -5.08 -15.10
C HIS A 248 27.95 -5.77 -13.81
N VAL A 249 26.73 -5.45 -13.39
CA VAL A 249 26.09 -5.97 -12.17
C VAL A 249 25.21 -7.19 -12.42
N LEU A 250 24.93 -7.49 -13.69
CA LEU A 250 24.18 -8.66 -14.15
C LEU A 250 24.96 -9.37 -15.26
N PRO A 251 24.92 -10.72 -15.32
CA PRO A 251 25.45 -11.46 -16.46
C PRO A 251 24.77 -11.03 -17.77
N LEU A 252 25.53 -10.86 -18.84
CA LEU A 252 25.00 -10.59 -20.18
C LEU A 252 24.68 -11.91 -20.91
N PRO A 253 23.55 -12.01 -21.64
CA PRO A 253 23.06 -13.28 -22.19
C PRO A 253 23.82 -13.79 -23.42
N TYR A 254 24.93 -13.17 -23.81
CA TYR A 254 25.62 -13.43 -25.08
C TYR A 254 27.03 -14.01 -24.93
N ASP A 255 27.54 -14.18 -23.70
CA ASP A 255 28.89 -14.67 -23.44
C ASP A 255 28.85 -15.61 -22.22
N HIS A 256 29.08 -16.92 -22.43
CA HIS A 256 28.99 -17.93 -21.38
C HIS A 256 30.36 -18.25 -20.76
N ASP A 257 31.43 -18.24 -21.56
CA ASP A 257 32.69 -18.90 -21.21
C ASP A 257 33.55 -18.11 -20.21
N LYS A 258 33.36 -16.79 -20.14
CA LYS A 258 34.21 -15.91 -19.29
C LYS A 258 33.42 -14.94 -18.40
N GLU A 259 32.10 -14.96 -18.45
CA GLU A 259 31.22 -14.01 -17.74
C GLU A 259 31.45 -14.00 -16.24
N GLN A 260 31.57 -15.19 -15.64
CA GLN A 260 31.83 -15.32 -14.20
C GLN A 260 33.09 -14.54 -13.78
N MET A 261 34.10 -14.43 -14.65
CA MET A 261 35.38 -13.75 -14.39
C MET A 261 35.33 -12.23 -14.67
N MET A 262 34.17 -11.67 -15.00
CA MET A 262 34.01 -10.24 -15.33
C MET A 262 32.81 -9.56 -14.64
N VAL A 263 31.83 -10.33 -14.14
CA VAL A 263 30.75 -9.78 -13.29
C VAL A 263 31.34 -9.19 -12.00
N MET A 264 30.80 -8.06 -11.57
CA MET A 264 31.21 -7.37 -10.35
C MET A 264 31.00 -8.25 -9.11
N GLY A 265 32.02 -8.34 -8.24
CA GLY A 265 32.07 -9.31 -7.13
C GLY A 265 30.97 -9.15 -6.07
N ASN A 266 30.54 -7.91 -5.81
CA ASN A 266 29.52 -7.59 -4.80
C ASN A 266 28.28 -6.90 -5.39
N ALA A 267 27.90 -7.27 -6.62
CA ALA A 267 26.75 -6.70 -7.32
C ALA A 267 25.44 -6.75 -6.52
N GLY A 268 25.20 -7.82 -5.75
CA GLY A 268 24.01 -7.95 -4.91
C GLY A 268 23.88 -6.85 -3.86
N SER A 269 24.98 -6.49 -3.19
CA SER A 269 24.98 -5.43 -2.17
C SER A 269 24.70 -4.05 -2.77
N VAL A 270 25.27 -3.77 -3.95
CA VAL A 270 25.01 -2.52 -4.68
C VAL A 270 23.54 -2.45 -5.10
N LEU A 271 23.00 -3.52 -5.72
CA LEU A 271 21.60 -3.55 -6.14
C LEU A 271 20.63 -3.41 -4.95
N ALA A 272 20.93 -4.01 -3.81
CA ALA A 272 20.13 -3.88 -2.59
C ALA A 272 20.09 -2.43 -2.06
N GLU A 273 21.23 -1.74 -2.01
CA GLU A 273 21.31 -0.35 -1.55
C GLU A 273 20.57 0.60 -2.51
N LEU A 274 20.77 0.41 -3.83
CA LEU A 274 20.07 1.18 -4.87
C LEU A 274 18.56 0.98 -4.81
N ALA A 275 18.11 -0.25 -4.56
CA ALA A 275 16.70 -0.61 -4.39
C ALA A 275 16.08 0.10 -3.17
N GLY A 276 16.74 0.05 -2.01
CA GLY A 276 16.30 0.72 -0.79
C GLY A 276 16.14 2.23 -0.95
N HIS A 277 16.89 2.83 -1.88
CA HIS A 277 16.84 4.25 -2.22
C HIS A 277 16.11 4.54 -3.54
N ARG A 278 15.26 3.64 -4.06
CA ARG A 278 14.42 3.84 -5.26
C ARG A 278 15.18 4.38 -6.49
N VAL A 279 16.41 3.94 -6.72
CA VAL A 279 17.16 4.27 -7.93
C VAL A 279 16.58 3.46 -9.09
N ARG A 280 16.23 4.13 -10.19
CA ARG A 280 15.46 3.52 -11.29
C ARG A 280 16.32 2.98 -12.43
N LEU A 281 17.53 3.51 -12.56
CA LEU A 281 18.43 3.21 -13.67
C LEU A 281 19.86 3.09 -13.18
N LEU A 282 20.53 2.00 -13.57
CA LEU A 282 21.96 1.79 -13.41
C LEU A 282 22.61 1.69 -14.79
N LEU A 283 23.62 2.52 -15.03
CA LEU A 283 24.41 2.54 -16.26
C LEU A 283 25.74 1.83 -16.06
N HIS A 284 26.14 1.00 -17.01
CA HIS A 284 27.47 0.38 -17.01
C HIS A 284 28.09 0.12 -18.39
N GLY A 285 29.33 -0.36 -18.39
CA GLY A 285 30.13 -0.65 -19.58
C GLY A 285 30.86 -2.00 -19.50
N HIS A 286 32.16 -1.98 -19.79
CA HIS A 286 33.15 -3.06 -19.61
C HIS A 286 33.13 -4.17 -20.67
N LYS A 287 31.94 -4.63 -21.07
CA LYS A 287 31.80 -5.75 -22.02
C LYS A 287 31.75 -5.35 -23.48
N HIS A 288 31.66 -4.05 -23.76
CA HIS A 288 31.55 -3.49 -25.11
C HIS A 288 30.30 -3.97 -25.87
N HIS A 289 29.26 -4.37 -25.14
CA HIS A 289 27.99 -4.85 -25.69
C HIS A 289 26.84 -4.08 -25.09
N GLN A 290 25.91 -3.61 -25.92
CA GLN A 290 24.68 -3.01 -25.44
C GLN A 290 23.70 -4.08 -24.97
N HIS A 291 23.14 -3.87 -23.79
CA HIS A 291 22.09 -4.72 -23.25
C HIS A 291 21.21 -3.92 -22.29
N PHE A 292 19.93 -4.28 -22.23
CA PHE A 292 18.97 -3.72 -21.31
C PHE A 292 18.31 -4.87 -20.56
N ALA A 293 18.34 -4.80 -19.23
CA ALA A 293 17.66 -5.73 -18.36
C ALA A 293 16.86 -4.95 -17.32
N ARG A 294 15.79 -5.56 -16.81
CA ARG A 294 15.08 -5.10 -15.62
C ARG A 294 15.12 -6.18 -14.56
N VAL A 295 15.39 -5.78 -13.33
CA VAL A 295 15.48 -6.71 -12.20
C VAL A 295 14.65 -6.17 -11.03
N VAL A 296 13.83 -7.05 -10.45
CA VAL A 296 13.10 -6.77 -9.22
C VAL A 296 13.95 -7.25 -8.04
N ILE A 297 14.30 -6.34 -7.16
CA ILE A 297 15.11 -6.61 -5.97
C ILE A 297 14.20 -6.64 -4.75
N ASN A 298 14.17 -7.78 -4.06
CA ASN A 298 13.60 -7.91 -2.73
C ASN A 298 14.65 -7.49 -1.70
N ALA A 299 14.78 -6.18 -1.48
CA ALA A 299 15.63 -5.67 -0.41
C ALA A 299 15.03 -6.06 0.94
N ALA A 300 15.86 -6.38 1.93
CA ALA A 300 15.41 -6.73 3.28
C ALA A 300 14.55 -5.62 3.95
N THR A 301 14.56 -4.41 3.38
CA THR A 301 13.65 -3.30 3.68
C THR A 301 12.54 -3.24 2.61
N ASP A 302 11.30 -3.63 2.96
CA ASP A 302 10.09 -3.58 2.12
C ASP A 302 9.80 -2.12 1.67
N PRO A 303 9.44 -1.81 0.40
CA PRO A 303 9.00 -2.69 -0.69
C PRO A 303 10.03 -3.04 -1.77
N THR A 304 9.78 -4.15 -2.47
CA THR A 304 10.50 -4.59 -3.67
C THR A 304 10.68 -3.44 -4.67
N ALA A 305 11.89 -3.23 -5.19
CA ALA A 305 12.18 -2.17 -6.15
C ALA A 305 12.62 -2.74 -7.51
N ASP A 306 12.13 -2.15 -8.58
CA ASP A 306 12.55 -2.46 -9.95
C ASP A 306 13.68 -1.52 -10.37
N ILE A 307 14.76 -2.10 -10.88
CA ILE A 307 15.93 -1.39 -11.36
C ILE A 307 16.16 -1.79 -12.82
N ALA A 308 16.17 -0.79 -13.71
CA ALA A 308 16.66 -0.97 -15.06
C ALA A 308 18.19 -0.93 -15.07
N VAL A 309 18.82 -1.91 -15.72
CA VAL A 309 20.26 -2.03 -15.89
C VAL A 309 20.57 -1.88 -17.37
N LEU A 310 21.33 -0.84 -17.71
CA LEU A 310 21.65 -0.46 -19.09
C LEU A 310 23.15 -0.52 -19.32
N SER A 311 23.57 -1.44 -20.19
CA SER A 311 24.94 -1.56 -20.67
C SER A 311 25.17 -0.71 -21.92
N ALA A 312 26.29 0.00 -21.97
CA ALA A 312 26.80 0.64 -23.18
C ALA A 312 27.75 -0.29 -23.95
N GLY A 313 27.74 -0.13 -25.27
CA GLY A 313 28.75 -0.70 -26.16
C GLY A 313 30.03 0.15 -26.16
N THR A 314 31.00 -0.23 -27.00
CA THR A 314 32.13 0.64 -27.33
C THR A 314 31.87 1.39 -28.63
N PRO A 315 31.91 2.74 -28.65
CA PRO A 315 31.75 3.48 -29.89
C PRO A 315 33.04 3.53 -30.73
N THR A 316 34.21 3.28 -30.12
CA THR A 316 35.51 3.63 -30.73
C THR A 316 36.55 2.53 -30.72
N GLN A 317 36.41 1.46 -29.93
CA GLN A 317 37.41 0.40 -29.91
C GLN A 317 37.13 -0.66 -30.98
N ALA A 318 38.11 -0.93 -31.85
CA ALA A 318 38.07 -2.11 -32.70
C ALA A 318 38.45 -3.37 -31.91
N ARG A 319 37.56 -4.37 -31.90
CA ARG A 319 37.93 -5.77 -31.65
C ARG A 319 37.68 -6.52 -32.96
N ASN A 320 38.63 -7.38 -33.36
CA ASN A 320 38.63 -8.29 -34.51
C ASN A 320 37.59 -7.98 -35.60
N ALA A 321 38.05 -7.59 -36.79
CA ALA A 321 37.20 -7.18 -37.93
C ALA A 321 35.91 -8.02 -38.05
N GLY A 322 34.76 -7.40 -37.77
CA GLY A 322 33.43 -7.97 -37.97
C GLY A 322 32.69 -8.56 -36.74
N ALA A 323 33.26 -8.54 -35.54
CA ALA A 323 32.66 -9.26 -34.41
C ALA A 323 31.46 -8.54 -33.74
N PHE A 324 31.51 -7.22 -33.52
CA PHE A 324 30.49 -6.50 -32.74
C PHE A 324 30.19 -5.09 -33.27
N TRP A 325 28.93 -4.68 -33.16
CA TRP A 325 28.47 -3.34 -33.51
C TRP A 325 28.99 -2.31 -32.50
N HIS A 326 29.36 -1.13 -32.99
CA HIS A 326 29.69 0.01 -32.13
C HIS A 326 28.41 0.59 -31.56
N GLY A 327 28.43 1.08 -30.32
CA GLY A 327 27.20 1.65 -29.78
C GLY A 327 27.37 2.55 -28.56
N PHE A 328 26.34 3.35 -28.33
CA PHE A 328 26.15 4.20 -27.15
C PHE A 328 24.64 4.37 -26.91
N ASN A 329 24.26 4.90 -25.75
CA ASN A 329 22.84 5.04 -25.39
C ASN A 329 22.44 6.52 -25.23
N VAL A 330 21.17 6.80 -25.47
CA VAL A 330 20.53 8.10 -25.23
C VAL A 330 19.34 7.86 -24.30
N ILE A 331 19.21 8.68 -23.27
CA ILE A 331 18.13 8.61 -22.29
C ILE A 331 17.41 9.94 -22.35
N GLU A 332 16.13 9.92 -22.70
CA GLU A 332 15.26 11.09 -22.71
C GLU A 332 14.38 11.06 -21.48
N ILE A 333 14.33 12.16 -20.73
CA ILE A 333 13.64 12.27 -19.46
C ILE A 333 12.66 13.43 -19.58
N ALA A 334 11.37 13.10 -19.57
CA ALA A 334 10.28 14.05 -19.67
C ALA A 334 10.07 14.77 -18.32
N PRO A 335 9.41 15.95 -18.33
CA PRO A 335 9.19 16.75 -17.11
C PRO A 335 8.35 16.04 -16.03
N ASP A 336 7.51 15.09 -16.45
CA ASP A 336 6.67 14.26 -15.59
C ASP A 336 7.44 13.08 -14.93
N GLY A 337 8.74 12.95 -15.19
CA GLY A 337 9.57 11.87 -14.65
C GLY A 337 9.48 10.54 -15.43
N ASN A 338 8.78 10.51 -16.56
CA ASN A 338 8.88 9.42 -17.52
C ASN A 338 10.22 9.49 -18.25
N ALA A 339 10.81 8.34 -18.54
CA ALA A 339 12.08 8.28 -19.26
C ALA A 339 12.09 7.16 -20.29
N THR A 340 12.76 7.38 -21.41
CA THR A 340 12.94 6.40 -22.48
C THR A 340 14.41 6.26 -22.84
N VAL A 341 14.84 5.04 -23.12
CA VAL A 341 16.20 4.69 -23.55
C VAL A 341 16.19 4.37 -25.02
N GLU A 342 17.12 4.94 -25.78
CA GLU A 342 17.43 4.59 -27.15
C GLU A 342 18.87 4.06 -27.25
N MET A 343 19.05 2.89 -27.82
CA MET A 343 20.35 2.30 -28.10
C MET A 343 20.78 2.64 -29.52
N TYR A 344 21.83 3.42 -29.67
CA TYR A 344 22.41 3.77 -30.97
C TYR A 344 23.49 2.75 -31.34
N GLN A 345 23.43 2.22 -32.56
CA GLN A 345 24.42 1.29 -33.11
C GLN A 345 24.98 1.76 -34.45
N GLY A 346 26.26 1.48 -34.66
CA GLY A 346 27.01 1.71 -35.89
C GLY A 346 27.74 0.44 -36.34
N PRO A 347 27.92 0.22 -37.65
CA PRO A 347 28.48 -1.01 -38.18
C PRO A 347 29.96 -1.20 -37.76
N PRO A 348 30.43 -2.45 -37.63
CA PRO A 348 31.82 -2.75 -37.24
C PRO A 348 32.88 -2.16 -38.18
N THR A 349 32.51 -1.90 -39.45
CA THR A 349 33.38 -1.31 -40.48
C THR A 349 33.50 0.21 -40.38
N GLY A 350 32.80 0.84 -39.44
CA GLY A 350 32.59 2.29 -39.38
C GLY A 350 31.41 2.73 -40.23
N GLY A 351 30.65 3.71 -39.74
CA GLY A 351 29.40 4.17 -40.36
C GLY A 351 28.45 4.85 -39.37
N ALA A 352 27.36 5.44 -39.87
CA ALA A 352 26.46 6.27 -39.07
C ALA A 352 25.79 5.48 -37.95
N PHE A 353 25.74 6.08 -36.76
CA PHE A 353 24.97 5.56 -35.65
C PHE A 353 23.48 5.77 -35.90
N LYS A 354 22.69 4.71 -35.74
CA LYS A 354 21.23 4.74 -35.84
C LYS A 354 20.62 4.09 -34.61
N VAL A 355 19.39 4.49 -34.28
CA VAL A 355 18.62 3.81 -33.23
C VAL A 355 18.37 2.36 -33.66
N ASP A 356 18.80 1.42 -32.83
CA ASP A 356 18.54 -0.02 -32.98
C ASP A 356 17.32 -0.42 -32.13
N LYS A 357 17.33 -0.06 -30.84
CA LYS A 357 16.30 -0.45 -29.87
C LYS A 357 15.86 0.70 -28.99
N ARG A 358 14.60 0.67 -28.55
CA ARG A 358 14.00 1.62 -27.62
C ARG A 358 13.35 0.89 -26.45
N PHE A 359 13.49 1.44 -25.24
CA PHE A 359 12.90 0.90 -24.01
C PHE A 359 12.32 2.02 -23.15
N ASP A 360 11.18 1.78 -22.50
CA ASP A 360 10.57 2.75 -21.59
C ASP A 360 10.92 2.44 -20.13
N LEU A 361 11.40 3.42 -19.38
CA LEU A 361 11.79 3.29 -17.96
C LEU A 361 10.63 3.59 -17.02
N THR A 362 9.40 3.28 -17.42
CA THR A 362 8.14 3.66 -16.76
C THR A 362 8.19 3.54 -15.22
N PRO A 363 7.75 4.54 -14.44
CA PRO A 363 7.80 4.52 -12.98
C PRO A 363 7.17 3.24 -12.37
N PRO A 364 7.59 2.78 -11.17
CA PRO A 364 6.99 1.62 -10.48
C PRO A 364 5.46 1.70 -10.34
N GLU A 365 4.93 2.92 -10.28
CA GLU A 365 3.50 3.28 -10.24
C GLU A 365 2.72 2.80 -11.48
N ASN A 366 3.42 2.62 -12.61
CA ASN A 366 2.87 2.07 -13.85
C ASN A 366 3.04 0.54 -13.95
N GLN A 367 3.69 -0.14 -12.99
CA GLN A 367 3.63 -1.60 -12.92
C GLN A 367 2.20 -2.06 -12.61
N ASP A 368 1.49 -1.36 -11.75
CA ASP A 368 0.08 -1.68 -11.48
C ASP A 368 -0.77 -1.46 -12.72
N ARG A 369 -0.47 -0.42 -13.52
CA ARG A 369 -1.05 -0.23 -14.85
C ARG A 369 -0.75 -1.39 -15.80
N TRP A 370 0.49 -1.87 -15.90
CA TRP A 370 0.81 -3.03 -16.75
C TRP A 370 0.18 -4.33 -16.25
N ARG A 371 0.10 -4.54 -14.93
CA ARG A 371 -0.65 -5.66 -14.34
C ARG A 371 -2.13 -5.57 -14.70
N TYR A 372 -2.70 -4.38 -14.70
CA TYR A 372 -4.05 -4.12 -15.17
C TYR A 372 -4.19 -4.39 -16.67
N GLU A 373 -3.30 -3.87 -17.51
CA GLU A 373 -3.31 -4.13 -18.96
C GLU A 373 -3.17 -5.64 -19.26
N ALA A 374 -2.39 -6.38 -18.47
CA ALA A 374 -2.31 -7.84 -18.53
C ALA A 374 -3.59 -8.52 -18.00
N SER A 375 -4.22 -7.99 -16.94
CA SER A 375 -5.47 -8.54 -16.40
C SER A 375 -6.66 -8.31 -17.34
N LEU A 376 -6.64 -7.27 -18.18
CA LEU A 376 -7.64 -7.06 -19.22
C LEU A 376 -7.72 -8.25 -20.20
N GLN A 377 -6.60 -8.95 -20.43
CA GLN A 377 -6.58 -10.11 -21.32
C GLN A 377 -7.06 -11.41 -20.65
N THR A 378 -7.00 -11.49 -19.32
CA THR A 378 -7.29 -12.73 -18.57
C THR A 378 -8.61 -12.68 -17.80
N SER A 379 -9.09 -11.49 -17.46
CA SER A 379 -10.34 -11.27 -16.72
C SER A 379 -11.55 -11.39 -17.62
N ASP A 380 -12.61 -12.00 -17.10
CA ASP A 380 -13.86 -12.21 -17.84
C ASP A 380 -14.72 -10.94 -17.88
N ILE A 381 -14.51 -10.03 -16.93
CA ILE A 381 -15.28 -8.79 -16.80
C ILE A 381 -14.31 -7.65 -16.50
N HIS A 382 -14.56 -6.51 -17.12
CA HIS A 382 -13.84 -5.25 -16.89
C HIS A 382 -14.78 -4.25 -16.22
N CYS A 383 -14.25 -3.45 -15.31
CA CYS A 383 -14.96 -2.41 -14.58
C CYS A 383 -14.07 -1.17 -14.51
N GLU A 384 -14.56 -0.03 -14.98
CA GLU A 384 -13.78 1.22 -14.96
C GLU A 384 -13.58 1.69 -13.52
N ARG A 385 -14.66 1.70 -12.73
CA ARG A 385 -14.58 2.10 -11.32
C ARG A 385 -15.45 1.21 -10.46
N LEU A 386 -14.84 0.68 -9.39
CA LEU A 386 -15.52 -0.02 -8.32
C LEU A 386 -15.50 0.87 -7.07
N ILE A 387 -16.68 1.28 -6.61
CA ILE A 387 -16.82 2.03 -5.36
C ILE A 387 -17.37 1.08 -4.31
N CYS A 388 -16.63 0.90 -3.23
CA CYS A 388 -16.95 0.04 -2.11
C CYS A 388 -17.08 0.91 -0.87
N SER A 389 -18.31 1.21 -0.44
CA SER A 389 -18.53 2.05 0.73
C SER A 389 -19.23 1.30 1.85
N VAL A 390 -18.98 1.73 3.09
CA VAL A 390 -19.75 1.34 4.26
C VAL A 390 -20.27 2.57 4.98
N ASP A 391 -21.57 2.58 5.25
CA ASP A 391 -22.21 3.56 6.13
C ASP A 391 -22.47 2.92 7.49
N ILE A 392 -21.75 3.37 8.50
CA ILE A 392 -21.92 2.92 9.89
C ILE A 392 -22.86 3.88 10.61
N ASN A 393 -23.95 3.36 11.19
CA ASN A 393 -24.91 4.16 11.94
C ASN A 393 -24.56 4.19 13.46
N PRO A 394 -25.21 5.06 14.27
CA PRO A 394 -24.94 5.15 15.72
C PRO A 394 -25.21 3.85 16.52
N TYR A 395 -25.90 2.86 15.94
CA TYR A 395 -26.15 1.55 16.54
C TYR A 395 -25.04 0.55 16.20
N GLY A 396 -24.09 0.93 15.32
CA GLY A 396 -23.06 0.06 14.78
C GLY A 396 -23.56 -0.90 13.70
N ASP A 397 -24.75 -0.67 13.14
CA ASP A 397 -25.12 -1.34 11.88
C ASP A 397 -24.36 -0.74 10.72
N ALA A 398 -24.23 -1.53 9.68
CA ALA A 398 -23.52 -1.16 8.47
C ALA A 398 -24.35 -1.42 7.23
N ARG A 399 -24.44 -0.42 6.34
CA ARG A 399 -24.86 -0.63 4.96
C ARG A 399 -23.62 -0.69 4.09
N PHE A 400 -23.42 -1.83 3.43
CA PHE A 400 -22.33 -2.05 2.50
C PHE A 400 -22.83 -1.81 1.08
N PHE A 401 -22.27 -0.81 0.40
CA PHE A 401 -22.56 -0.54 -0.99
C PHE A 401 -21.39 -0.97 -1.87
N ARG A 402 -21.73 -1.52 -3.04
CA ARG A 402 -20.80 -1.67 -4.15
C ARG A 402 -21.42 -1.09 -5.39
N GLU A 403 -20.82 -0.04 -5.93
CA GLU A 403 -21.20 0.54 -7.20
C GLU A 403 -20.19 0.11 -8.26
N TYR A 404 -20.70 -0.51 -9.32
CA TYR A 404 -19.93 -0.98 -10.45
C TYR A 404 -20.21 -0.05 -11.62
N VAL A 405 -19.18 0.66 -12.07
CA VAL A 405 -19.28 1.70 -13.10
C VAL A 405 -18.55 1.25 -14.37
N GLN A 406 -19.25 1.34 -15.49
CA GLN A 406 -18.84 0.98 -16.84
C GLN A 406 -18.38 -0.48 -16.92
N VAL A 407 -19.23 -1.40 -16.47
CA VAL A 407 -18.97 -2.83 -16.54
C VAL A 407 -19.15 -3.34 -17.96
N SER A 408 -18.13 -4.00 -18.48
CA SER A 408 -18.11 -4.61 -19.81
C SER A 408 -17.44 -5.98 -19.76
N THR A 409 -17.49 -6.72 -20.86
CA THR A 409 -16.82 -8.01 -20.98
C THR A 409 -16.11 -8.14 -22.32
N PRO A 410 -14.89 -8.69 -22.37
CA PRO A 410 -14.25 -9.09 -23.62
C PRO A 410 -14.68 -10.50 -24.08
N ARG A 411 -15.57 -11.18 -23.33
CA ARG A 411 -16.03 -12.53 -23.66
C ARG A 411 -17.30 -12.45 -24.49
N SER A 412 -17.50 -13.45 -25.34
CA SER A 412 -18.72 -13.58 -26.14
C SER A 412 -20.00 -13.57 -25.30
N CYS A 413 -19.96 -14.11 -24.08
CA CYS A 413 -21.07 -14.06 -23.12
C CYS A 413 -20.60 -14.37 -21.69
N VAL A 414 -21.02 -13.54 -20.72
CA VAL A 414 -20.85 -13.79 -19.28
C VAL A 414 -22.21 -13.79 -18.57
N LYS A 415 -22.51 -14.85 -17.83
CA LYS A 415 -23.80 -15.04 -17.14
C LYS A 415 -23.80 -14.59 -15.68
N LYS A 416 -22.64 -14.50 -15.05
CA LYS A 416 -22.51 -14.15 -13.63
C LYS A 416 -21.26 -13.35 -13.34
N LEU A 417 -21.32 -12.48 -12.33
CA LEU A 417 -20.13 -11.81 -11.80
C LEU A 417 -19.29 -12.84 -11.02
N PRO A 418 -17.95 -12.82 -11.10
CA PRO A 418 -17.09 -13.76 -10.38
C PRO A 418 -16.95 -13.43 -8.88
N SER A 419 -18.05 -13.07 -8.22
CA SER A 419 -18.10 -12.66 -6.81
C SER A 419 -19.39 -13.11 -6.15
N THR A 420 -19.31 -13.38 -4.84
CA THR A 420 -20.47 -13.56 -3.99
C THR A 420 -20.61 -12.41 -3.01
N LEU A 421 -21.86 -12.10 -2.66
CA LEU A 421 -22.20 -11.17 -1.60
C LEU A 421 -22.67 -11.96 -0.39
N VAL A 422 -22.23 -11.56 0.79
CA VAL A 422 -22.52 -12.25 2.04
C VAL A 422 -23.22 -11.30 2.99
N ALA A 423 -24.36 -11.72 3.52
CA ALA A 423 -25.11 -11.05 4.57
C ALA A 423 -25.02 -11.90 5.84
N TYR A 424 -24.87 -11.24 6.99
CA TYR A 424 -24.72 -11.87 8.30
C TYR A 424 -25.83 -11.37 9.23
N GLY A 425 -26.36 -12.26 10.07
CA GLY A 425 -27.35 -11.88 11.08
C GLY A 425 -27.59 -12.98 12.11
N GLN A 426 -27.35 -12.69 13.38
CA GLN A 426 -27.52 -13.65 14.49
C GLN A 426 -28.92 -13.60 15.14
N CYS A 427 -29.61 -12.47 15.07
CA CYS A 427 -30.97 -12.29 15.62
C CYS A 427 -31.66 -11.11 14.91
N GLY A 428 -32.97 -11.24 14.69
CA GLY A 428 -33.83 -10.24 14.03
C GLY A 428 -33.94 -10.40 12.52
N LEU A 429 -34.41 -9.36 11.85
CA LEU A 429 -34.57 -9.33 10.39
C LEU A 429 -33.22 -9.36 9.68
N MET A 430 -33.10 -10.26 8.70
CA MET A 430 -32.06 -10.20 7.68
C MET A 430 -32.63 -9.45 6.47
N GLU A 431 -32.27 -8.17 6.37
CA GLU A 431 -32.73 -7.31 5.28
C GLU A 431 -32.22 -7.76 3.91
N ALA A 432 -32.91 -7.32 2.87
CA ALA A 432 -32.72 -7.82 1.53
C ALA A 432 -31.48 -7.29 0.82
N TYR A 433 -30.86 -8.16 0.03
CA TYR A 433 -29.93 -7.75 -1.02
C TYR A 433 -30.68 -6.87 -2.01
N THR A 434 -30.29 -5.61 -2.11
CA THR A 434 -30.77 -4.75 -3.18
C THR A 434 -29.78 -4.82 -4.32
N VAL A 435 -30.29 -5.11 -5.52
CA VAL A 435 -29.54 -4.93 -6.76
C VAL A 435 -30.37 -4.05 -7.68
N ARG A 436 -29.74 -3.01 -8.21
CA ARG A 436 -30.39 -2.10 -9.15
C ARG A 436 -29.44 -1.78 -10.29
N GLY A 437 -29.93 -1.98 -11.51
CA GLY A 437 -29.30 -1.41 -12.71
C GLY A 437 -29.46 0.10 -12.68
N LEU A 438 -28.36 0.82 -12.91
CA LEU A 438 -28.33 2.27 -13.07
C LEU A 438 -28.40 2.65 -14.56
N SER A 439 -27.91 1.78 -15.45
CA SER A 439 -28.10 1.92 -16.90
C SER A 439 -29.52 1.55 -17.34
N SER A 440 -30.02 2.26 -18.36
CA SER A 440 -31.29 1.95 -19.04
C SER A 440 -31.17 0.88 -20.13
N HIS A 441 -29.97 0.33 -20.34
CA HIS A 441 -29.63 -0.65 -21.37
C HIS A 441 -28.83 -1.82 -20.77
N GLY A 442 -28.62 -2.87 -21.58
CA GLY A 442 -27.91 -4.09 -21.19
C GLY A 442 -28.76 -5.07 -20.36
N PRO A 443 -28.17 -6.19 -19.91
CA PRO A 443 -28.89 -7.19 -19.14
C PRO A 443 -29.23 -6.69 -17.73
N ARG A 444 -30.40 -7.07 -17.22
CA ARG A 444 -30.76 -6.84 -15.82
C ARG A 444 -29.88 -7.69 -14.90
N VAL A 445 -29.40 -7.11 -13.81
CA VAL A 445 -28.62 -7.81 -12.78
C VAL A 445 -29.56 -8.28 -11.67
N THR A 446 -29.42 -9.54 -11.26
CA THR A 446 -30.21 -10.17 -10.19
C THR A 446 -29.31 -10.93 -9.21
N VAL A 447 -29.83 -11.21 -8.02
CA VAL A 447 -29.18 -12.07 -7.02
C VAL A 447 -29.83 -13.45 -7.00
N ARG A 448 -29.01 -14.48 -6.80
CA ARG A 448 -29.47 -15.85 -6.58
C ARG A 448 -28.75 -16.48 -5.39
N PRO A 449 -29.46 -17.12 -4.44
CA PRO A 449 -28.82 -17.89 -3.36
C PRO A 449 -27.90 -18.96 -3.92
N THR A 450 -26.76 -19.18 -3.26
CA THR A 450 -25.90 -20.33 -3.59
C THR A 450 -26.50 -21.63 -3.04
N PRO A 451 -26.25 -22.81 -3.65
CA PRO A 451 -26.74 -24.09 -3.12
C PRO A 451 -26.27 -24.39 -1.69
N ASN A 452 -25.09 -23.87 -1.31
CA ASN A 452 -24.52 -24.00 0.03
C ASN A 452 -25.08 -22.98 1.04
N SER A 453 -25.86 -21.99 0.60
CA SER A 453 -26.48 -20.98 1.48
C SER A 453 -27.66 -21.53 2.30
N VAL A 454 -27.93 -22.83 2.24
CA VAL A 454 -29.03 -23.46 2.98
C VAL A 454 -28.63 -23.76 4.43
N ARG A 455 -29.01 -22.82 5.32
CA ARG A 455 -29.44 -23.01 6.72
C ARG A 455 -28.39 -23.43 7.76
N THR A 456 -27.34 -22.63 7.93
CA THR A 456 -26.90 -22.27 9.28
C THR A 456 -27.36 -20.83 9.51
N ALA A 457 -28.07 -20.57 10.60
CA ALA A 457 -28.94 -19.40 10.80
C ALA A 457 -28.22 -18.03 10.88
N GLU A 458 -26.97 -17.91 10.42
CA GLU A 458 -26.11 -16.75 10.65
C GLU A 458 -25.54 -16.13 9.38
N ARG A 459 -25.66 -16.79 8.21
CA ARG A 459 -25.01 -16.37 6.96
C ARG A 459 -25.84 -16.72 5.73
N ILE A 460 -26.11 -15.74 4.89
CA ILE A 460 -26.68 -15.92 3.55
C ILE A 460 -25.62 -15.53 2.52
N GLU A 461 -25.47 -16.33 1.48
CA GLU A 461 -24.53 -16.07 0.39
C GLU A 461 -25.25 -16.11 -0.96
N VAL A 462 -25.11 -15.02 -1.73
CA VAL A 462 -25.75 -14.87 -3.03
C VAL A 462 -24.73 -14.61 -4.13
N GLU A 463 -25.01 -15.12 -5.31
CA GLU A 463 -24.30 -14.81 -6.56
C GLU A 463 -25.05 -13.72 -7.33
N LEU A 464 -24.32 -12.91 -8.10
CA LEU A 464 -24.86 -11.92 -9.02
C LEU A 464 -24.95 -12.50 -10.43
N HIS A 465 -26.14 -12.51 -11.02
CA HIS A 465 -26.45 -13.08 -12.32
C HIS A 465 -26.95 -12.00 -13.29
N PHE A 466 -26.47 -12.07 -14.54
CA PHE A 466 -26.99 -11.28 -15.66
C PHE A 466 -28.14 -12.07 -16.32
N GLU A 467 -29.34 -11.48 -16.37
CA GLU A 467 -30.53 -12.13 -16.92
C GLU A 467 -30.45 -12.34 -18.44
N GLY A 468 -31.34 -13.20 -18.96
CA GLY A 468 -31.48 -13.45 -20.40
C GLY A 468 -30.22 -14.04 -21.02
N ALA A 469 -29.71 -13.36 -22.06
CA ALA A 469 -28.50 -13.76 -22.78
C ALA A 469 -27.21 -13.55 -21.97
N GLY A 470 -27.24 -12.83 -20.85
CA GLY A 470 -26.03 -12.44 -20.11
C GLY A 470 -25.45 -11.12 -20.63
N LEU A 471 -24.30 -10.72 -20.10
CA LEU A 471 -23.52 -9.58 -20.62
C LEU A 471 -22.69 -10.06 -21.81
N LEU A 472 -22.81 -9.38 -22.96
CA LEU A 472 -22.17 -9.76 -24.22
C LEU A 472 -21.01 -8.81 -24.56
N GLU A 473 -20.08 -9.29 -25.39
CA GLU A 473 -18.88 -8.54 -25.82
C GLU A 473 -19.21 -7.19 -26.47
N HIS A 474 -20.34 -7.11 -27.18
CA HIS A 474 -20.75 -5.93 -27.94
C HIS A 474 -21.81 -5.08 -27.22
N ASP A 475 -22.16 -5.42 -25.97
CA ASP A 475 -23.06 -4.58 -25.18
C ASP A 475 -22.35 -3.27 -24.79
N ALA A 476 -23.11 -2.17 -24.74
CA ALA A 476 -22.62 -0.93 -24.14
C ALA A 476 -22.35 -1.16 -22.63
N PRO A 477 -21.25 -0.59 -22.06
CA PRO A 477 -20.91 -0.79 -20.66
C PRO A 477 -22.02 -0.38 -19.70
N ILE A 478 -22.33 -1.22 -18.72
CA ILE A 478 -23.44 -1.00 -17.79
C ILE A 478 -22.98 -0.56 -16.41
N ASP A 479 -23.82 0.22 -15.75
CA ASP A 479 -23.66 0.66 -14.37
C ASP A 479 -24.72 -0.02 -13.50
N PHE A 480 -24.33 -0.52 -12.34
CA PHE A 480 -25.26 -1.08 -11.36
C PHE A 480 -24.67 -1.00 -9.95
N PHE A 481 -25.53 -1.11 -8.94
CA PHE A 481 -25.06 -1.22 -7.56
C PHE A 481 -25.69 -2.39 -6.82
N THR A 482 -25.01 -2.78 -5.75
CA THR A 482 -25.49 -3.77 -4.78
C THR A 482 -25.41 -3.19 -3.39
N GLU A 483 -26.41 -3.46 -2.57
CA GLU A 483 -26.47 -3.08 -1.16
C GLU A 483 -26.72 -4.31 -0.30
N VAL A 484 -25.97 -4.40 0.81
CA VAL A 484 -26.11 -5.43 1.83
C VAL A 484 -26.16 -4.77 3.20
N TYR A 485 -27.04 -5.27 4.06
CA TYR A 485 -27.15 -4.80 5.44
C TYR A 485 -26.46 -5.74 6.42
N GLY A 486 -25.73 -5.18 7.37
CA GLY A 486 -25.13 -5.87 8.50
C GLY A 486 -25.66 -5.32 9.82
N ASN A 487 -26.41 -6.16 10.56
CA ASN A 487 -26.90 -5.83 11.90
C ASN A 487 -25.75 -5.88 12.91
N ASN A 488 -25.58 -4.83 13.72
CA ASN A 488 -24.58 -4.80 14.79
C ASN A 488 -23.17 -5.19 14.29
N ALA A 489 -22.78 -4.70 13.11
CA ALA A 489 -21.58 -5.10 12.40
C ALA A 489 -20.28 -4.56 13.01
N PHE A 490 -20.34 -3.40 13.68
CA PHE A 490 -19.17 -2.72 14.24
C PHE A 490 -19.38 -2.26 15.68
N ALA A 491 -18.34 -2.37 16.49
CA ALA A 491 -18.22 -1.62 17.73
C ALA A 491 -17.82 -0.16 17.44
N LEU A 492 -18.35 0.78 18.23
CA LEU A 492 -18.03 2.21 18.10
C LEU A 492 -17.03 2.69 19.14
N ASN A 493 -16.78 1.89 20.18
CA ASN A 493 -15.77 2.14 21.21
C ASN A 493 -15.29 0.79 21.80
N GLN A 494 -14.25 0.83 22.63
CA GLN A 494 -13.64 -0.39 23.20
C GLN A 494 -14.62 -1.18 24.07
N TRP A 495 -15.48 -0.54 24.86
CA TRP A 495 -16.48 -1.23 25.68
C TRP A 495 -17.51 -2.00 24.84
N GLN A 496 -17.93 -1.42 23.71
CA GLN A 496 -18.78 -2.11 22.76
C GLN A 496 -18.07 -3.33 22.16
N ALA A 497 -16.78 -3.20 21.84
CA ALA A 497 -16.00 -4.31 21.30
C ALA A 497 -15.83 -5.46 22.31
N GLU A 498 -15.56 -5.13 23.58
CA GLU A 498 -15.55 -6.10 24.68
C GLU A 498 -16.89 -6.83 24.80
N CYS A 499 -18.02 -6.12 24.69
CA CYS A 499 -19.34 -6.75 24.79
C CYS A 499 -19.70 -7.59 23.55
N MET A 500 -19.24 -7.20 22.35
CA MET A 500 -19.58 -7.85 21.09
C MET A 500 -18.71 -9.08 20.79
N TYR A 501 -17.43 -9.08 21.16
CA TYR A 501 -16.46 -10.09 20.70
C TYR A 501 -15.97 -11.06 21.77
N ALA A 502 -16.33 -10.86 23.05
CA ALA A 502 -15.82 -11.64 24.18
C ALA A 502 -16.13 -13.16 24.16
N SER A 503 -17.01 -13.64 23.27
CA SER A 503 -17.31 -15.08 23.14
C SER A 503 -16.52 -15.78 22.02
N VAL A 504 -15.62 -15.09 21.31
CA VAL A 504 -15.02 -15.60 20.05
C VAL A 504 -13.59 -16.14 20.22
N THR A 505 -12.88 -15.87 21.32
CA THR A 505 -11.48 -16.32 21.48
C THR A 505 -11.31 -17.33 22.61
N GLY A 506 -11.08 -18.60 22.22
CA GLY A 506 -10.22 -19.48 23.01
C GLY A 506 -8.77 -19.00 22.90
N ASP A 507 -8.00 -19.20 23.97
CA ASP A 507 -6.56 -18.92 24.15
C ASP A 507 -6.05 -17.47 23.96
N ASP A 508 -6.76 -16.59 23.25
CA ASP A 508 -6.45 -15.14 23.09
C ASP A 508 -7.44 -14.24 23.85
N ALA A 509 -7.74 -14.54 25.11
CA ALA A 509 -8.77 -13.87 25.91
C ALA A 509 -8.31 -12.55 26.60
N ASP A 510 -7.04 -12.16 26.46
CA ASP A 510 -6.43 -11.08 27.27
C ASP A 510 -6.26 -9.71 26.59
N GLU A 511 -6.49 -9.57 25.28
CA GLU A 511 -6.47 -8.27 24.61
C GLU A 511 -7.86 -7.85 24.12
N ALA A 512 -8.48 -6.90 24.84
CA ALA A 512 -9.67 -6.20 24.35
C ALA A 512 -9.39 -5.66 22.95
N LYS A 513 -10.24 -6.03 21.97
CA LYS A 513 -10.09 -5.61 20.58
C LYS A 513 -10.05 -4.08 20.51
N SER A 514 -8.87 -3.51 20.28
CA SER A 514 -8.62 -2.06 20.31
C SER A 514 -8.81 -1.40 18.94
N THR A 515 -9.13 -2.18 17.91
CA THR A 515 -9.32 -1.70 16.54
C THR A 515 -10.49 -2.39 15.85
N GLU A 516 -11.09 -1.70 14.89
CA GLU A 516 -12.03 -2.26 13.94
C GLU A 516 -11.48 -2.16 12.53
N ASP A 517 -12.06 -2.92 11.61
CA ASP A 517 -11.61 -2.90 10.23
C ASP A 517 -12.71 -3.26 9.25
N ILE A 518 -12.62 -2.69 8.06
CA ILE A 518 -13.41 -3.10 6.91
C ILE A 518 -12.53 -3.68 5.82
N ARG A 519 -12.99 -4.74 5.17
CA ARG A 519 -12.27 -5.45 4.10
C ARG A 519 -13.15 -5.54 2.86
N PHE A 520 -12.58 -5.20 1.71
CA PHE A 520 -13.18 -5.41 0.40
C PHE A 520 -12.26 -6.26 -0.47
N LYS A 521 -12.81 -7.34 -1.04
CA LYS A 521 -12.09 -8.18 -2.00
C LYS A 521 -12.38 -7.68 -3.43
N VAL A 522 -11.33 -7.46 -4.21
CA VAL A 522 -11.47 -7.37 -5.67
C VAL A 522 -11.55 -8.79 -6.22
N PRO A 523 -12.62 -9.19 -6.91
CA PRO A 523 -12.76 -10.55 -7.42
C PRO A 523 -11.64 -10.96 -8.39
N ASP A 524 -11.23 -12.23 -8.37
CA ASP A 524 -10.12 -12.74 -9.21
C ASP A 524 -10.37 -12.58 -10.73
N GLY A 525 -11.64 -12.67 -11.16
CA GLY A 525 -12.03 -12.54 -12.56
C GLY A 525 -12.51 -11.14 -12.98
N LEU A 526 -12.30 -10.12 -12.14
CA LEU A 526 -12.74 -8.75 -12.38
C LEU A 526 -11.52 -7.82 -12.50
N ALA A 527 -11.25 -7.31 -13.70
CA ALA A 527 -10.26 -6.26 -13.91
C ALA A 527 -10.90 -4.92 -13.56
N VAL A 528 -10.32 -4.19 -12.61
CA VAL A 528 -10.80 -2.89 -12.15
C VAL A 528 -9.73 -1.83 -12.43
N ARG A 529 -10.09 -0.71 -13.07
CA ARG A 529 -9.14 0.39 -13.31
C ARG A 529 -8.95 1.25 -12.07
N GLU A 530 -10.03 1.53 -11.34
CA GLU A 530 -10.03 2.37 -10.15
C GLU A 530 -10.90 1.75 -9.05
N LEU A 531 -10.33 1.56 -7.86
CA LEU A 531 -11.06 1.15 -6.65
C LEU A 531 -11.11 2.33 -5.68
N ILE A 532 -12.32 2.64 -5.21
CA ILE A 532 -12.56 3.58 -4.13
C ILE A 532 -13.13 2.79 -2.96
N VAL A 533 -12.50 2.91 -1.79
CA VAL A 533 -12.96 2.31 -0.54
C VAL A 533 -13.34 3.42 0.44
N GLU A 534 -14.57 3.40 0.95
CA GLU A 534 -15.07 4.41 1.87
C GLU A 534 -15.59 3.77 3.16
N ALA A 535 -15.27 4.40 4.29
CA ALA A 535 -15.86 4.10 5.58
C ALA A 535 -16.42 5.38 6.20
N SER A 536 -17.76 5.48 6.21
CA SER A 536 -18.51 6.60 6.75
C SER A 536 -18.96 6.30 8.17
N PHE A 537 -18.59 7.20 9.09
CA PHE A 537 -18.83 7.06 10.52
C PHE A 537 -20.04 7.90 10.97
N PRO A 538 -20.71 7.55 12.07
CA PRO A 538 -21.87 8.28 12.58
C PRO A 538 -21.60 9.77 12.78
N ILE A 539 -22.56 10.63 12.43
CA ILE A 539 -22.46 12.07 12.68
C ILE A 539 -22.32 12.31 14.20
N GLY A 540 -21.27 13.04 14.60
CA GLY A 540 -20.94 13.30 16.00
C GLY A 540 -19.91 12.34 16.61
N MET A 541 -19.58 11.22 15.94
CA MET A 541 -18.44 10.39 16.31
C MET A 541 -17.14 11.15 16.00
N LYS A 542 -16.21 11.19 16.96
CA LYS A 542 -14.88 11.78 16.73
C LYS A 542 -14.12 10.96 15.69
N ARG A 543 -13.29 11.65 14.91
CA ARG A 543 -12.35 11.00 13.99
C ARG A 543 -11.46 10.00 14.78
N PRO A 544 -11.31 8.75 14.31
CA PRO A 544 -10.34 7.81 14.88
C PRO A 544 -8.92 8.39 14.90
N ARG A 545 -8.12 8.12 15.95
CA ARG A 545 -6.77 8.70 16.06
C ARG A 545 -5.83 8.09 15.02
N ARG A 546 -6.03 6.82 14.67
CA ARG A 546 -5.25 6.07 13.70
C ARG A 546 -6.16 5.51 12.62
N LEU A 547 -5.84 5.82 11.38
CA LEU A 547 -6.41 5.19 10.18
C LEU A 547 -5.28 4.53 9.40
N SER A 548 -5.50 3.30 8.98
CA SER A 548 -4.43 2.40 8.54
C SER A 548 -4.87 1.57 7.34
N PRO A 549 -4.50 1.98 6.11
CA PRO A 549 -4.84 1.24 4.90
C PRO A 549 -3.87 0.07 4.68
N ARG A 550 -4.40 -1.10 4.34
CA ARG A 550 -3.62 -2.33 4.11
C ARG A 550 -4.11 -3.07 2.87
N ILE A 551 -3.19 -3.78 2.22
CA ILE A 551 -3.49 -4.74 1.15
C ILE A 551 -3.12 -6.15 1.61
N GLY A 552 -4.01 -7.10 1.36
CA GLY A 552 -3.88 -8.50 1.75
C GLY A 552 -3.88 -9.43 0.55
N HIS A 553 -2.96 -10.39 0.55
CA HIS A 553 -2.91 -11.48 -0.43
C HIS A 553 -3.13 -12.82 0.27
N ARG A 554 -4.12 -13.59 -0.18
CA ARG A 554 -4.36 -14.93 0.35
C ARG A 554 -3.27 -15.90 -0.10
N THR A 555 -2.67 -16.60 0.85
CA THR A 555 -1.70 -17.69 0.63
C THR A 555 -2.16 -18.91 1.44
N GLY A 556 -2.97 -19.77 0.84
CA GLY A 556 -3.67 -20.83 1.58
C GLY A 556 -4.86 -20.28 2.37
N GLU A 557 -4.93 -20.59 3.66
CA GLU A 557 -5.96 -20.05 4.58
C GLU A 557 -5.58 -18.67 5.15
N ASP A 558 -4.28 -18.35 5.19
CA ASP A 558 -3.77 -17.10 5.74
C ASP A 558 -3.76 -15.95 4.73
N VAL A 559 -3.79 -14.72 5.25
CA VAL A 559 -3.66 -13.48 4.47
C VAL A 559 -2.36 -12.80 4.86
N ASN A 560 -1.45 -12.66 3.89
CA ASN A 560 -0.26 -11.85 4.06
C ASN A 560 -0.61 -10.37 3.80
N TRP A 561 -0.39 -9.52 4.80
CA TRP A 561 -0.79 -8.13 4.79
C TRP A 561 0.40 -7.18 4.65
N SER A 562 0.32 -6.28 3.68
CA SER A 562 1.27 -5.19 3.47
C SER A 562 0.61 -3.83 3.68
N TRP A 563 1.42 -2.83 4.05
CA TRP A 563 0.95 -1.46 4.24
C TRP A 563 0.74 -0.76 2.90
N ILE A 564 -0.37 -0.04 2.78
CA ILE A 564 -0.56 0.94 1.70
C ILE A 564 -0.04 2.29 2.23
N PRO A 565 0.67 3.10 1.42
CA PRO A 565 1.11 4.42 1.84
C PRO A 565 -0.06 5.25 2.38
N PRO A 566 0.05 5.86 3.58
CA PRO A 566 -1.02 6.64 4.20
C PRO A 566 -1.52 7.81 3.34
N SER A 567 -0.70 8.31 2.42
CA SER A 567 -1.08 9.33 1.43
C SER A 567 -2.21 8.90 0.50
N SER A 568 -2.51 7.60 0.39
CA SER A 568 -3.61 7.07 -0.41
C SER A 568 -4.96 7.15 0.30
N LEU A 569 -4.96 7.53 1.59
CA LEU A 569 -6.14 7.64 2.44
C LEU A 569 -6.36 9.09 2.87
N VAL A 570 -7.60 9.57 2.67
CA VAL A 570 -8.02 10.94 2.96
C VAL A 570 -9.19 10.89 3.94
N TRP A 571 -9.23 11.86 4.86
CA TRP A 571 -10.36 12.08 5.75
C TRP A 571 -11.24 13.22 5.25
N LEU A 572 -12.50 12.92 4.95
CA LEU A 572 -13.51 13.87 4.52
C LEU A 572 -14.33 14.34 5.72
N GLY A 573 -13.88 15.43 6.37
CA GLY A 573 -14.43 15.89 7.65
C GLY A 573 -15.93 16.19 7.65
N LEU A 574 -16.46 16.80 6.58
CA LEU A 574 -17.89 17.12 6.47
C LEU A 574 -18.78 15.88 6.40
N ARG A 575 -18.27 14.77 5.87
CA ARG A 575 -18.99 13.50 5.74
C ARG A 575 -18.62 12.49 6.83
N ASN A 576 -17.72 12.85 7.74
CA ASN A 576 -17.14 11.94 8.72
C ASN A 576 -16.67 10.61 8.08
N THR A 577 -15.96 10.70 6.94
CA THR A 577 -15.66 9.54 6.08
C THR A 577 -14.17 9.39 5.83
N ALA A 578 -13.63 8.18 6.02
CA ALA A 578 -12.31 7.80 5.53
C ALA A 578 -12.44 7.24 4.11
N GLN A 579 -11.72 7.82 3.15
CA GLN A 579 -11.73 7.38 1.75
C GLN A 579 -10.32 6.98 1.33
N MET A 580 -10.19 5.81 0.72
CA MET A 580 -8.95 5.32 0.10
C MET A 580 -9.17 5.13 -1.39
N ARG A 581 -8.25 5.64 -2.21
CA ARG A 581 -8.29 5.51 -3.67
C ARG A 581 -7.11 4.70 -4.16
N ILE A 582 -7.38 3.65 -4.93
CA ILE A 582 -6.38 2.74 -5.48
C ILE A 582 -6.53 2.69 -7.00
N LEU A 583 -5.48 3.08 -7.72
CA LEU A 583 -5.41 2.89 -9.16
C LEU A 583 -4.92 1.48 -9.47
N TYR A 584 -5.56 0.84 -10.45
CA TYR A 584 -5.21 -0.49 -10.95
C TYR A 584 -5.10 -1.56 -9.84
N PRO A 585 -6.14 -1.73 -9.00
CA PRO A 585 -6.11 -2.72 -7.93
C PRO A 585 -5.89 -4.14 -8.46
N ARG A 586 -5.18 -4.96 -7.68
CA ARG A 586 -4.86 -6.34 -8.04
C ARG A 586 -6.11 -7.22 -7.93
N PRO A 587 -6.50 -7.95 -9.00
CA PRO A 587 -7.54 -8.97 -8.89
C PRO A 587 -7.20 -9.99 -7.79
N GLY A 588 -8.20 -10.40 -7.02
CA GLY A 588 -8.04 -11.33 -5.89
C GLY A 588 -7.61 -10.70 -4.56
N ALA A 589 -7.04 -9.50 -4.59
CA ALA A 589 -6.51 -8.85 -3.40
C ALA A 589 -7.62 -8.33 -2.46
N LEU A 590 -7.30 -8.29 -1.17
CA LEU A 590 -8.10 -7.69 -0.11
C LEU A 590 -7.60 -6.29 0.19
N TYR A 591 -8.49 -5.31 0.21
CA TYR A 591 -8.20 -3.92 0.58
C TYR A 591 -8.89 -3.62 1.90
N GLN A 592 -8.12 -3.13 2.86
CA GLN A 592 -8.57 -2.94 4.23
C GLN A 592 -8.35 -1.50 4.70
N ILE A 593 -9.34 -0.95 5.40
CA ILE A 593 -9.18 0.25 6.24
C ILE A 593 -9.35 -0.21 7.68
N ASN A 594 -8.31 -0.07 8.49
CA ASN A 594 -8.33 -0.32 9.93
C ASN A 594 -8.34 1.00 10.70
N TRP A 595 -9.08 1.04 11.80
CA TRP A 595 -9.15 2.20 12.70
C TRP A 595 -9.13 1.78 14.16
N ASP A 596 -8.63 2.67 15.01
CA ASP A 596 -8.66 2.50 16.46
C ASP A 596 -10.04 2.82 17.05
N LEU A 597 -10.40 2.09 18.09
CA LEU A 597 -11.59 2.36 18.88
C LEU A 597 -11.28 3.33 20.01
N GLU A 598 -12.17 4.31 20.24
CA GLU A 598 -12.05 5.22 21.38
C GLU A 598 -12.13 4.42 22.69
N GLU A 599 -11.18 4.71 23.60
CA GLU A 599 -11.19 4.15 24.96
C GLU A 599 -12.47 4.55 25.69
N ASN A 600 -12.98 3.64 26.52
CA ASN A 600 -14.15 3.94 27.32
C ASN A 600 -13.81 4.97 28.41
N ILE A 601 -14.34 6.19 28.29
CA ILE A 601 -14.15 7.24 29.29
C ILE A 601 -15.13 7.00 30.45
N TYR A 602 -14.73 6.13 31.38
CA TYR A 602 -15.44 5.92 32.65
C TYR A 602 -15.46 7.20 33.51
N GLY A 603 -14.40 8.01 33.42
CA GLY A 603 -14.29 9.30 34.09
C GLY A 603 -13.90 10.39 33.10
N ASP A 604 -14.87 11.20 32.70
CA ASP A 604 -14.64 12.42 31.94
C ASP A 604 -14.30 13.61 32.86
N GLY A 605 -14.08 13.33 34.16
CA GLY A 605 -13.88 14.32 35.21
C GLY A 605 -15.20 14.92 35.73
N ASN A 606 -16.35 14.47 35.23
CA ASN A 606 -17.66 14.90 35.71
C ASN A 606 -18.18 13.95 36.79
N VAL A 607 -17.96 14.33 38.05
CA VAL A 607 -18.37 13.58 39.25
C VAL A 607 -19.87 13.26 39.29
N VAL A 608 -20.73 14.07 38.65
CA VAL A 608 -22.17 13.79 38.59
C VAL A 608 -22.45 12.63 37.65
N ARG A 609 -21.84 12.65 36.45
CA ARG A 609 -21.96 11.57 35.47
C ARG A 609 -21.36 10.27 35.98
N GLU A 610 -20.17 10.33 36.59
CA GLU A 610 -19.48 9.18 37.18
C GLU A 610 -20.36 8.45 38.21
N ARG A 611 -21.02 9.20 39.11
CA ARG A 611 -21.98 8.63 40.06
C ARG A 611 -23.20 8.00 39.38
N GLY A 612 -23.67 8.59 38.29
CA GLY A 612 -24.72 8.01 37.44
C GLY A 612 -24.29 6.65 36.85
N ILE A 613 -23.05 6.57 36.36
CA ILE A 613 -22.49 5.32 35.82
C ILE A 613 -22.39 4.25 36.91
N GLU A 614 -21.85 4.60 38.09
CA GLU A 614 -21.77 3.70 39.24
C GLU A 614 -23.15 3.16 39.63
N ARG A 615 -24.15 4.05 39.73
CA ARG A 615 -25.54 3.67 40.00
C ARG A 615 -26.11 2.74 38.94
N ALA A 616 -25.86 2.99 37.65
CA ALA A 616 -26.28 2.09 36.59
C ALA A 616 -25.67 0.69 36.75
N LEU A 617 -24.39 0.60 37.11
CA LEU A 617 -23.70 -0.67 37.35
C LEU A 617 -24.26 -1.42 38.57
N GLU A 618 -24.61 -0.71 39.64
CA GLU A 618 -25.28 -1.28 40.81
C GLU A 618 -26.66 -1.84 40.45
N LEU A 619 -27.48 -1.05 39.74
CA LEU A 619 -28.81 -1.46 39.29
C LEU A 619 -28.74 -2.68 38.37
N ARG A 620 -27.76 -2.76 37.46
CA ARG A 620 -27.51 -3.96 36.64
C ARG A 620 -27.28 -5.20 37.51
N LYS A 621 -26.41 -5.09 38.54
CA LYS A 621 -26.12 -6.20 39.44
C LYS A 621 -27.38 -6.61 40.21
N TRP A 622 -28.08 -5.64 40.80
CA TRP A 622 -29.28 -5.89 41.59
C TRP A 622 -30.39 -6.57 40.78
N LEU A 623 -30.73 -6.05 39.59
CA LEU A 623 -31.75 -6.65 38.73
C LEU A 623 -31.40 -8.08 38.32
N ASN A 624 -30.12 -8.38 38.05
CA ASN A 624 -29.68 -9.75 37.80
C ASN A 624 -29.78 -10.66 39.04
N THR A 625 -29.65 -10.13 40.26
CA THR A 625 -29.90 -10.94 41.46
C THR A 625 -31.37 -11.34 41.59
N LEU A 626 -32.31 -10.48 41.20
CA LEU A 626 -33.74 -10.81 41.18
C LEU A 626 -34.07 -11.93 40.19
N ARG A 627 -33.36 -11.96 39.05
CA ARG A 627 -33.47 -13.03 38.04
C ARG A 627 -32.95 -14.38 38.55
N THR A 628 -31.80 -14.37 39.21
CA THR A 628 -31.03 -15.60 39.54
C THR A 628 -31.34 -16.19 40.92
N LYS A 629 -31.88 -15.38 41.85
CA LYS A 629 -32.18 -15.81 43.23
C LYS A 629 -33.69 -15.69 43.51
N PRO A 630 -34.45 -16.80 43.54
CA PRO A 630 -35.90 -16.79 43.77
C PRO A 630 -36.35 -16.39 45.20
N LEU A 631 -35.42 -15.95 46.08
CA LEU A 631 -35.70 -15.60 47.48
C LEU A 631 -36.26 -14.17 47.69
N GLN A 632 -36.41 -13.35 46.63
CA GLN A 632 -36.99 -11.99 46.71
C GLN A 632 -38.32 -11.83 45.92
N PRO A 633 -39.30 -12.74 46.06
CA PRO A 633 -40.54 -12.73 45.27
C PRO A 633 -41.36 -11.46 45.45
N LYS A 634 -41.29 -10.83 46.64
CA LYS A 634 -41.99 -9.57 46.91
C LYS A 634 -41.49 -8.41 46.05
N LEU A 635 -40.17 -8.30 45.84
CA LEU A 635 -39.59 -7.23 45.00
C LEU A 635 -39.86 -7.49 43.52
N ALA A 636 -39.75 -8.75 43.08
CA ALA A 636 -40.13 -9.14 41.72
C ALA A 636 -41.62 -8.88 41.45
N GLN A 637 -42.49 -9.15 42.43
CA GLN A 637 -43.93 -8.85 42.35
C GLN A 637 -44.19 -7.34 42.30
N MET A 638 -43.48 -6.53 43.08
CA MET A 638 -43.59 -5.06 42.99
C MET A 638 -43.20 -4.55 41.60
N LEU A 639 -42.12 -5.08 41.00
CA LEU A 639 -41.75 -4.75 39.62
C LEU A 639 -42.82 -5.19 38.60
N ALA A 640 -43.38 -6.40 38.76
CA ALA A 640 -44.47 -6.89 37.90
C ALA A 640 -45.69 -5.96 37.94
N GLN A 641 -46.11 -5.54 39.14
CA GLN A 641 -47.20 -4.58 39.33
C GLN A 641 -46.92 -3.23 38.67
N ARG A 642 -45.67 -2.75 38.70
CA ARG A 642 -45.27 -1.53 37.97
C ARG A 642 -45.30 -1.72 36.46
N MET A 643 -44.92 -2.89 35.96
CA MET A 643 -45.01 -3.20 34.53
C MET A 643 -46.47 -3.24 34.07
N GLU A 644 -47.37 -3.91 34.80
CA GLU A 644 -48.82 -3.92 34.51
C GLU A 644 -49.42 -2.51 34.50
N ALA A 645 -49.10 -1.68 35.51
CA ALA A 645 -49.57 -0.30 35.56
C ALA A 645 -49.01 0.54 34.39
N THR A 646 -47.78 0.25 33.97
CA THR A 646 -47.13 0.94 32.84
C THR A 646 -47.74 0.53 31.52
N GLU A 647 -47.97 -0.76 31.32
CA GLU A 647 -48.67 -1.33 30.16
C GLU A 647 -50.06 -0.71 30.03
N PHE A 648 -50.84 -0.64 31.11
CA PHE A 648 -52.17 -0.03 31.11
C PHE A 648 -52.11 1.43 30.63
N ASN A 649 -51.20 2.24 31.16
CA ASN A 649 -51.02 3.63 30.73
C ASN A 649 -50.54 3.72 29.27
N ALA A 650 -49.65 2.83 28.84
CA ALA A 650 -49.14 2.78 27.48
C ALA A 650 -50.23 2.39 26.49
N ARG A 651 -51.13 1.47 26.86
CA ARG A 651 -52.31 1.11 26.05
C ARG A 651 -53.23 2.31 25.82
N THR A 652 -53.54 3.09 26.85
CA THR A 652 -54.39 4.28 26.67
C THR A 652 -53.76 5.31 25.74
N VAL A 653 -52.44 5.53 25.84
CA VAL A 653 -51.73 6.55 25.03
C VAL A 653 -51.45 6.07 23.60
N LEU A 654 -51.00 4.83 23.42
CA LEU A 654 -50.60 4.25 22.14
C LEU A 654 -51.73 3.50 21.42
N GLY A 655 -52.84 3.25 22.10
CA GLY A 655 -54.05 2.61 21.57
C GLY A 655 -55.10 3.60 21.04
N ASN A 656 -54.76 4.89 20.93
CA ASN A 656 -55.70 5.95 20.53
C ASN A 656 -57.00 5.98 21.37
N GLY A 657 -56.90 5.67 22.67
CA GLY A 657 -58.03 5.62 23.60
C GLY A 657 -58.88 4.33 23.55
N ASP A 658 -58.49 3.31 22.79
CA ASP A 658 -59.10 1.98 22.80
C ASP A 658 -58.37 1.04 23.77
N ASP A 659 -58.95 0.82 24.95
CA ASP A 659 -58.37 -0.01 26.01
C ASP A 659 -58.36 -1.52 25.68
N GLN A 660 -58.92 -1.95 24.55
CA GLN A 660 -58.94 -3.36 24.12
C GLN A 660 -57.78 -3.77 23.21
N SER A 661 -56.92 -2.82 22.79
CA SER A 661 -55.76 -3.12 21.95
C SER A 661 -54.68 -3.89 22.74
N PRO A 662 -54.34 -5.14 22.37
CA PRO A 662 -53.37 -5.94 23.12
C PRO A 662 -51.96 -5.39 22.90
N LEU A 663 -51.37 -4.91 24.00
CA LEU A 663 -49.99 -4.45 24.10
C LEU A 663 -49.34 -5.24 25.23
N ASP A 664 -48.21 -5.89 24.97
CA ASP A 664 -47.40 -6.57 25.97
C ASP A 664 -46.22 -5.69 26.39
N ILE A 665 -45.81 -5.82 27.65
CA ILE A 665 -44.63 -5.16 28.20
C ILE A 665 -43.63 -6.21 28.71
N ALA A 666 -42.34 -5.95 28.51
CA ALA A 666 -41.26 -6.76 29.08
C ALA A 666 -40.10 -5.87 29.52
N LEU A 667 -39.57 -6.16 30.70
CA LEU A 667 -38.35 -5.56 31.21
C LEU A 667 -37.21 -6.57 31.03
N PHE A 668 -36.16 -6.13 30.33
CA PHE A 668 -34.93 -6.88 30.13
C PHE A 668 -33.81 -6.30 30.99
N THR A 669 -33.03 -7.15 31.64
CA THR A 669 -31.85 -6.75 32.41
C THR A 669 -30.58 -7.23 31.73
N PHE A 670 -29.52 -6.41 31.75
CA PHE A 670 -28.25 -6.75 31.12
C PHE A 670 -27.31 -7.46 32.09
N ASP A 671 -26.91 -8.67 31.74
CA ASP A 671 -25.93 -9.46 32.47
C ASP A 671 -24.53 -9.23 31.89
N ALA A 672 -23.65 -8.63 32.71
CA ALA A 672 -22.30 -8.27 32.30
C ALA A 672 -21.35 -9.48 32.20
N THR A 673 -21.73 -10.63 32.76
CA THR A 673 -20.93 -11.87 32.71
C THR A 673 -21.09 -12.57 31.37
N ASP A 674 -22.32 -12.69 30.87
CA ASP A 674 -22.62 -13.37 29.60
C ASP A 674 -22.92 -12.41 28.43
N LYS A 675 -22.78 -11.10 28.68
CA LYS A 675 -22.95 -9.98 27.73
C LYS A 675 -24.32 -9.95 27.05
N CYS A 676 -25.37 -10.39 27.74
CA CYS A 676 -26.72 -10.47 27.19
C CYS A 676 -27.78 -9.76 28.03
N LEU A 677 -28.83 -9.32 27.35
CA LEU A 677 -30.11 -8.95 27.95
C LEU A 677 -30.96 -10.20 28.15
N HIS A 678 -31.50 -10.34 29.35
CA HIS A 678 -32.40 -11.43 29.74
C HIS A 678 -33.76 -10.88 30.14
N TYR A 679 -34.82 -11.59 29.78
CA TYR A 679 -36.16 -11.30 30.26
C TYR A 679 -36.20 -11.37 31.79
N LEU A 680 -36.66 -10.29 32.45
CA LEU A 680 -36.79 -10.24 33.90
C LEU A 680 -38.25 -10.39 34.33
N VAL A 681 -39.14 -9.54 33.81
CA VAL A 681 -40.56 -9.50 34.18
C VAL A 681 -41.37 -8.83 33.08
N GLY A 682 -42.64 -9.17 32.94
CA GLY A 682 -43.53 -8.59 31.93
C GLY A 682 -44.90 -9.25 31.92
N THR A 683 -45.76 -8.84 30.99
CA THR A 683 -47.18 -9.23 30.93
C THR A 683 -47.49 -10.39 29.98
N HIS A 684 -46.47 -10.86 29.25
CA HIS A 684 -46.56 -12.06 28.44
C HIS A 684 -47.06 -13.27 29.25
N ALA A 685 -47.95 -14.06 28.65
CA ALA A 685 -48.50 -15.28 29.26
C ALA A 685 -47.37 -16.25 29.67
N GLU A 686 -47.59 -17.06 30.72
CA GLU A 686 -46.55 -17.94 31.29
C GLU A 686 -45.96 -18.93 30.27
N ALA A 687 -46.75 -19.36 29.29
CA ALA A 687 -46.33 -20.26 28.22
C ALA A 687 -45.72 -19.56 26.99
N ASP A 688 -45.58 -18.22 27.00
CA ASP A 688 -45.07 -17.46 25.87
C ASP A 688 -43.54 -17.64 25.75
N PRO A 689 -43.01 -18.14 24.61
CA PRO A 689 -41.58 -18.37 24.43
C PRO A 689 -40.72 -17.10 24.51
N ARG A 690 -41.31 -15.90 24.36
CA ARG A 690 -40.59 -14.63 24.52
C ARG A 690 -40.10 -14.40 25.95
N ARG A 691 -40.66 -15.09 26.95
CA ARG A 691 -40.17 -15.07 28.34
C ARG A 691 -38.80 -15.71 28.51
N GLU A 692 -38.38 -16.53 27.54
CA GLU A 692 -37.04 -17.14 27.50
C GLU A 692 -36.08 -16.37 26.56
N ALA A 693 -36.53 -15.24 25.99
CA ALA A 693 -35.72 -14.49 25.04
C ALA A 693 -34.44 -13.93 25.68
N ARG A 694 -33.32 -14.16 24.99
CA ARG A 694 -32.00 -13.62 25.31
C ARG A 694 -31.47 -12.83 24.12
N TYR A 695 -30.96 -11.63 24.38
CA TYR A 695 -30.38 -10.78 23.33
C TYR A 695 -28.92 -10.45 23.67
N HIS A 696 -27.99 -10.92 22.85
CA HIS A 696 -26.59 -10.48 22.93
C HIS A 696 -26.47 -8.97 22.73
N TYR A 697 -25.40 -8.37 23.27
CA TYR A 697 -25.17 -6.93 23.19
C TYR A 697 -25.27 -6.39 21.75
N GLY A 698 -26.18 -5.43 21.53
CA GLY A 698 -26.43 -4.83 20.22
C GLY A 698 -27.32 -5.63 19.26
N LEU A 699 -27.71 -6.87 19.61
CA LEU A 699 -28.57 -7.72 18.78
C LEU A 699 -30.04 -7.69 19.20
N GLY A 700 -30.94 -7.80 18.22
CA GLY A 700 -32.37 -7.56 18.44
C GLY A 700 -32.69 -6.13 18.87
N LEU A 701 -33.97 -5.76 18.93
CA LEU A 701 -34.35 -4.39 19.28
C LEU A 701 -33.96 -3.99 20.72
N PRO A 702 -34.12 -4.88 21.73
CA PRO A 702 -33.62 -4.56 23.07
C PRO A 702 -32.10 -4.35 23.09
N GLY A 703 -31.32 -5.21 22.44
CA GLY A 703 -29.86 -5.06 22.39
C GLY A 703 -29.42 -3.78 21.68
N ARG A 704 -30.09 -3.40 20.59
CA ARG A 704 -29.86 -2.13 19.87
C ARG A 704 -30.16 -0.91 20.73
N ALA A 705 -31.30 -0.91 21.40
CA ALA A 705 -31.68 0.16 22.32
C ALA A 705 -30.68 0.29 23.47
N PHE A 706 -30.23 -0.84 24.02
CA PHE A 706 -29.19 -0.87 25.05
C PHE A 706 -27.84 -0.35 24.55
N LYS A 707 -27.41 -0.77 23.35
CA LYS A 707 -26.12 -0.35 22.77
C LYS A 707 -26.06 1.14 22.47
N ALA A 708 -27.14 1.71 21.92
CA ALA A 708 -27.17 3.14 21.57
C ALA A 708 -27.62 4.06 22.71
N GLY A 709 -28.19 3.52 23.79
CA GLY A 709 -28.77 4.34 24.88
C GLY A 709 -30.00 5.16 24.45
N GLN A 710 -30.58 4.83 23.29
CA GLN A 710 -31.73 5.52 22.69
C GLN A 710 -32.89 4.54 22.45
N ALA A 711 -34.12 5.05 22.48
CA ALA A 711 -35.28 4.26 22.14
C ALA A 711 -35.26 3.86 20.66
N VAL A 712 -35.57 2.59 20.38
CA VAL A 712 -35.61 2.03 19.03
C VAL A 712 -36.98 1.41 18.80
N SER A 713 -37.56 1.67 17.64
CA SER A 713 -38.86 1.12 17.25
C SER A 713 -38.75 0.30 15.97
N PHE A 714 -39.55 -0.74 15.89
CA PHE A 714 -39.74 -1.55 14.70
C PHE A 714 -41.21 -1.66 14.38
N ARG A 715 -41.51 -1.68 13.09
CA ARG A 715 -42.83 -2.02 12.58
C ARG A 715 -42.64 -3.00 11.44
N ARG A 716 -43.38 -4.10 11.47
CA ARG A 716 -43.43 -5.07 10.39
C ARG A 716 -43.88 -4.36 9.12
N PRO A 717 -43.08 -4.37 8.03
CA PRO A 717 -43.49 -3.76 6.78
C PRO A 717 -44.75 -4.45 6.24
N PRO A 718 -45.67 -3.73 5.56
CA PRO A 718 -46.81 -4.34 4.90
C PRO A 718 -46.31 -5.36 3.86
N SER A 719 -46.96 -6.51 3.78
CA SER A 719 -46.53 -7.59 2.89
C SER A 719 -46.81 -7.26 1.41
N THR A 720 -45.93 -6.49 0.77
CA THR A 720 -45.89 -6.40 -0.70
C THR A 720 -45.34 -7.73 -1.25
N PRO A 721 -46.03 -8.41 -2.19
CA PRO A 721 -45.47 -9.61 -2.83
C PRO A 721 -44.15 -9.29 -3.53
N GLY A 722 -43.02 -9.79 -3.00
CA GLY A 722 -41.69 -9.61 -3.58
C GLY A 722 -40.67 -8.82 -2.74
N GLU A 723 -41.10 -8.12 -1.68
CA GLU A 723 -40.23 -7.32 -0.79
C GLU A 723 -40.02 -8.00 0.59
N ARG A 724 -40.00 -9.33 0.62
CA ARG A 724 -39.82 -10.04 1.90
C ARG A 724 -38.36 -9.91 2.38
N PRO A 725 -38.11 -9.77 3.69
CA PRO A 725 -36.78 -10.03 4.24
C PRO A 725 -36.35 -11.45 3.86
N TRP A 726 -35.06 -11.67 3.57
CA TRP A 726 -34.57 -12.98 3.13
C TRP A 726 -34.63 -14.02 4.26
N GLY A 727 -34.74 -13.56 5.50
CA GLY A 727 -35.02 -14.38 6.68
C GLY A 727 -35.26 -13.53 7.92
N TYR A 728 -35.72 -14.18 8.98
CA TYR A 728 -35.74 -13.64 10.34
C TYR A 728 -35.15 -14.69 11.27
N VAL A 729 -34.27 -14.29 12.19
CA VAL A 729 -33.69 -15.20 13.18
C VAL A 729 -34.29 -14.87 14.54
N HIS A 730 -34.99 -15.82 15.15
CA HIS A 730 -35.56 -15.63 16.49
C HIS A 730 -34.45 -15.42 17.53
N PRO A 731 -34.79 -14.87 18.71
CA PRO A 731 -33.85 -14.73 19.82
C PRO A 731 -33.22 -16.05 20.30
N ASP A 732 -33.87 -17.19 20.01
CA ASP A 732 -33.34 -18.53 20.28
C ASP A 732 -32.41 -19.06 19.17
N GLY A 733 -32.10 -18.24 18.16
CA GLY A 733 -31.24 -18.58 17.02
C GLY A 733 -31.93 -19.35 15.90
N LYS A 734 -33.25 -19.62 15.98
CA LYS A 734 -33.96 -20.38 14.94
C LYS A 734 -34.46 -19.48 13.80
N PRO A 735 -34.21 -19.84 12.53
CA PRO A 735 -34.66 -19.04 11.39
C PRO A 735 -36.14 -19.27 11.05
N VAL A 736 -36.81 -18.22 10.62
CA VAL A 736 -38.21 -18.17 10.17
C VAL A 736 -38.26 -17.78 8.70
N LEU A 737 -39.04 -18.50 7.89
CA LEU A 737 -39.00 -18.41 6.42
C LEU A 737 -40.32 -18.02 5.73
N PRO A 738 -41.42 -17.80 6.47
CA PRO A 738 -42.38 -16.77 6.07
C PRO A 738 -42.27 -15.50 6.94
N GLY A 739 -42.23 -14.31 6.31
CA GLY A 739 -42.32 -13.03 7.04
C GLY A 739 -43.62 -12.88 7.85
N ASP A 740 -44.68 -13.60 7.46
CA ASP A 740 -45.99 -13.63 8.13
C ASP A 740 -45.96 -14.44 9.45
N SER A 741 -44.91 -15.21 9.71
CA SER A 741 -44.69 -15.94 10.97
C SER A 741 -43.83 -15.19 11.99
N VAL A 742 -43.46 -13.93 11.71
CA VAL A 742 -42.94 -13.03 12.75
C VAL A 742 -44.13 -12.57 13.61
N PRO A 743 -44.21 -12.96 14.89
CA PRO A 743 -45.39 -12.70 15.71
C PRO A 743 -45.60 -11.20 15.96
N GLU A 744 -44.52 -10.43 16.16
CA GLU A 744 -44.62 -9.02 16.49
C GLU A 744 -44.91 -8.15 15.27
N VAL A 745 -46.00 -7.37 15.35
CA VAL A 745 -46.37 -6.37 14.34
C VAL A 745 -45.59 -5.08 14.54
N ALA A 746 -45.37 -4.69 15.80
CA ALA A 746 -44.54 -3.56 16.14
C ALA A 746 -43.97 -3.69 17.55
N ILE A 747 -42.76 -3.14 17.72
CA ILE A 747 -41.99 -3.21 18.96
C ILE A 747 -41.40 -1.82 19.22
N LEU A 748 -41.41 -1.38 20.47
CA LEU A 748 -40.75 -0.18 20.95
C LEU A 748 -39.86 -0.57 22.14
N ALA A 749 -38.55 -0.49 21.96
CA ALA A 749 -37.54 -0.77 22.98
C ALA A 749 -36.98 0.54 23.53
N ILE A 750 -37.03 0.73 24.85
CA ILE A 750 -36.66 1.96 25.56
C ILE A 750 -35.59 1.62 26.60
N PRO A 751 -34.36 2.12 26.45
CA PRO A 751 -33.30 1.87 27.41
C PRO A 751 -33.55 2.69 28.69
N LEU A 752 -33.42 2.04 29.83
CA LEU A 752 -33.51 2.65 31.15
C LEU A 752 -32.09 2.92 31.65
N ALA A 753 -31.81 4.17 31.98
CA ALA A 753 -30.53 4.60 32.54
C ALA A 753 -30.77 5.74 33.54
N PRO A 754 -29.82 5.99 34.45
CA PRO A 754 -29.85 7.16 35.33
C PRO A 754 -29.79 8.44 34.50
N MET A 755 -30.33 9.52 35.06
CA MET A 755 -30.45 10.81 34.36
C MET A 755 -29.10 11.48 34.14
N GLU A 756 -28.15 11.23 35.03
CA GLU A 756 -26.79 11.73 34.99
C GLU A 756 -25.92 11.02 33.96
N ALA A 757 -26.29 9.81 33.54
CA ALA A 757 -25.55 8.96 32.61
C ALA A 757 -26.50 8.27 31.61
N PRO A 758 -27.16 9.04 30.72
CA PRO A 758 -28.20 8.50 29.83
C PRO A 758 -27.67 7.50 28.79
N ASP A 759 -26.37 7.51 28.53
CA ASP A 759 -25.62 6.59 27.66
C ASP A 759 -25.22 5.28 28.35
N TRP A 760 -25.53 5.11 29.63
CA TRP A 760 -25.22 3.92 30.44
C TRP A 760 -26.47 3.18 30.92
N PRO A 761 -27.22 2.51 30.01
CA PRO A 761 -28.45 1.83 30.40
C PRO A 761 -28.18 0.62 31.30
N TYR A 762 -29.07 0.37 32.26
CA TYR A 762 -29.01 -0.83 33.12
C TYR A 762 -30.05 -1.89 32.75
N ALA A 763 -31.12 -1.48 32.05
CA ALA A 763 -32.20 -2.34 31.60
C ALA A 763 -32.81 -1.78 30.30
N VAL A 764 -33.66 -2.57 29.67
CA VAL A 764 -34.46 -2.14 28.51
C VAL A 764 -35.90 -2.53 28.73
N LEU A 765 -36.80 -1.56 28.61
CA LEU A 765 -38.23 -1.80 28.53
C LEU A 765 -38.61 -2.06 27.08
N GLN A 766 -39.32 -3.15 26.80
CA GLN A 766 -39.93 -3.42 25.51
C GLN A 766 -41.45 -3.32 25.64
N LEU A 767 -42.06 -2.58 24.72
CA LEU A 767 -43.50 -2.61 24.45
C LEU A 767 -43.69 -3.29 23.08
N SER A 768 -44.57 -4.28 22.99
CA SER A 768 -44.81 -5.01 21.75
C SER A 768 -46.30 -5.25 21.52
N THR A 769 -46.71 -5.36 20.26
CA THR A 769 -48.06 -5.79 19.89
C THR A 769 -47.98 -6.78 18.73
N ASP A 770 -48.82 -7.81 18.82
CA ASP A 770 -48.96 -8.83 17.78
C ASP A 770 -50.14 -8.51 16.83
N THR A 771 -50.81 -7.36 17.03
CA THR A 771 -52.00 -6.95 16.26
C THR A 771 -51.74 -5.77 15.35
N THR A 772 -52.42 -5.74 14.20
CA THR A 772 -52.33 -4.64 13.23
C THR A 772 -53.20 -3.44 13.58
N THR A 773 -54.03 -3.57 14.62
CA THR A 773 -55.03 -2.57 15.05
C THR A 773 -54.45 -1.55 16.03
N THR A 774 -53.44 -1.90 16.82
CA THR A 774 -52.78 -1.00 17.76
C THR A 774 -51.83 -0.03 17.03
N PRO A 775 -52.03 1.30 17.10
CA PRO A 775 -51.17 2.26 16.42
C PRO A 775 -49.85 2.47 17.18
N LEU A 776 -48.90 1.54 17.01
CA LEU A 776 -47.49 1.83 17.27
C LEU A 776 -46.90 2.58 16.06
N ARG A 777 -47.29 3.85 15.93
CA ARG A 777 -46.80 4.76 14.89
C ARG A 777 -45.84 5.77 15.52
N THR A 778 -44.63 5.89 14.96
CA THR A 778 -43.68 6.94 15.35
C THR A 778 -44.18 8.36 15.06
N THR A 779 -45.22 8.48 14.22
CA THR A 779 -45.80 9.76 13.74
C THR A 779 -47.14 10.12 14.37
N ASP A 780 -47.84 9.19 15.03
CA ASP A 780 -49.19 9.44 15.58
C ASP A 780 -49.20 9.16 17.09
N VAL A 781 -48.77 10.16 17.85
CA VAL A 781 -49.09 10.31 19.28
C VAL A 781 -50.25 11.33 19.36
N PRO A 782 -51.02 11.43 20.47
CA PRO A 782 -52.13 12.37 20.61
C PRO A 782 -51.72 13.80 20.20
N GLN A 783 -52.65 14.60 19.64
CA GLN A 783 -52.39 15.97 19.15
C GLN A 783 -51.48 16.75 20.12
N GLY A 784 -50.21 16.96 19.73
CA GLY A 784 -49.25 17.81 20.44
C GLY A 784 -48.06 17.13 21.13
N MET A 785 -47.91 15.80 21.11
CA MET A 785 -46.74 15.09 21.69
C MET A 785 -46.00 14.26 20.64
N SER A 786 -44.66 14.24 20.64
CA SER A 786 -43.88 13.35 19.76
C SER A 786 -43.56 12.01 20.44
N ILE A 787 -43.32 10.93 19.69
CA ILE A 787 -42.97 9.61 20.27
C ILE A 787 -41.69 9.69 21.11
N LYS A 788 -40.82 10.65 20.76
CA LYS A 788 -39.61 11.00 21.50
C LYS A 788 -39.93 11.58 22.87
N ASP A 789 -40.93 12.46 22.96
CA ASP A 789 -41.36 13.04 24.24
C ASP A 789 -42.02 11.98 25.13
N TYR A 790 -42.85 11.11 24.54
CA TYR A 790 -43.48 10.00 25.26
C TYR A 790 -42.44 9.00 25.78
N THR A 791 -41.52 8.53 24.94
CA THR A 791 -40.45 7.60 25.35
C THR A 791 -39.53 8.21 26.39
N HIS A 792 -39.25 9.52 26.30
CA HIS A 792 -38.47 10.24 27.30
C HIS A 792 -39.20 10.34 28.65
N ALA A 793 -40.48 10.73 28.65
CA ALA A 793 -41.29 10.82 29.86
C ALA A 793 -41.47 9.44 30.52
N LEU A 794 -41.70 8.39 29.72
CA LEU A 794 -41.83 7.03 30.21
C LEU A 794 -40.52 6.52 30.81
N ARG A 795 -39.39 6.77 30.15
CA ARG A 795 -38.05 6.45 30.66
C ARG A 795 -37.80 7.11 32.02
N LEU A 796 -38.07 8.41 32.13
CA LEU A 796 -37.93 9.17 33.39
C LEU A 796 -38.71 8.53 34.53
N LYS A 797 -40.02 8.35 34.33
CA LYS A 797 -40.92 7.77 35.34
C LYS A 797 -40.46 6.38 35.78
N LEU A 798 -40.12 5.51 34.84
CA LEU A 798 -39.69 4.14 35.16
C LEU A 798 -38.33 4.09 35.83
N THR A 799 -37.38 4.95 35.43
CA THR A 799 -36.10 5.05 36.12
C THR A 799 -36.32 5.43 37.59
N GLU A 800 -37.15 6.44 37.86
CA GLU A 800 -37.49 6.86 39.23
C GLU A 800 -38.17 5.73 40.02
N GLU A 801 -39.15 5.04 39.44
CA GLU A 801 -39.87 3.94 40.10
C GLU A 801 -38.95 2.76 40.45
N ILE A 802 -38.06 2.36 39.53
CA ILE A 802 -37.11 1.27 39.76
C ILE A 802 -36.08 1.67 40.81
N GLU A 803 -35.56 2.90 40.77
CA GLU A 803 -34.62 3.41 41.76
C GLU A 803 -35.25 3.51 43.15
N MET A 804 -36.52 3.91 43.26
CA MET A 804 -37.25 3.88 44.53
C MET A 804 -37.37 2.46 45.11
N ILE A 805 -37.65 1.47 44.27
CA ILE A 805 -37.72 0.06 44.71
C ILE A 805 -36.34 -0.42 45.17
N TYR A 806 -35.28 -0.08 44.43
CA TYR A 806 -33.89 -0.40 44.78
C TYR A 806 -33.50 0.19 46.14
N HIS A 807 -33.71 1.49 46.34
CA HIS A 807 -33.40 2.15 47.61
C HIS A 807 -34.24 1.61 48.76
N GLY A 808 -35.54 1.37 48.53
CA GLY A 808 -36.41 0.74 49.52
C GLY A 808 -35.96 -0.67 49.92
N ALA A 809 -35.35 -1.42 49.01
CA ALA A 809 -34.80 -2.76 49.28
C ALA A 809 -33.46 -2.73 50.04
N HIS A 810 -32.69 -1.64 49.96
CA HIS A 810 -31.40 -1.48 50.65
C HIS A 810 -31.49 -0.74 51.99
N HIS A 811 -32.64 -0.13 52.30
CA HIS A 811 -32.94 0.48 53.59
C HIS A 811 -33.71 -0.44 54.56
N VAL A 812 -34.03 -1.66 54.13
CA VAL A 812 -34.64 -2.75 54.93
C VAL A 812 -33.59 -3.83 55.13
#